data_AF-A0A7Z9H6J1-F1
#
_entry.id   AF-A0A7Z9H6J1-F1
#
_cell.length_a   1.000
_cell.length_b   1.000
_cell.length_c   1.000
_cell.angle_alpha   90.00
_cell.angle_beta   90.00
_cell.angle_gamma   90.00
#
_symmetry.space_group_name_H-M   'P 1'
#
loop_
_entity.id
_entity.type
_entity.pdbx_description
1 polymer ?
#
loop_
_entity_poly.entity_id
_entity_poly.type
_entity_poly.pdbx_seq_one_letter_code
_entity_poly.pdbx_strand_id
1 'polypeptide(L)'
;MRMMTLLLIPVFCFMSQAVAHDPNDDGPPWLQVEKFDQADSFRQLEELLPTPTEARLASGAPGPRYWQQQVDHDIDVRIDSENHRLFGSETITYHNHSPHTLTYLWLQLDQNRFRDDGRGRLSETGGPGESEGFGWMRRISLQKEFEGGFNIRKVADASGNDLPHTIVETMMRIDLPEALGPGGTFIFSIDWDHYIVNADVIRARGGYEWFKETGNAIYEIAQWFPRLCAYTDVDGWHNKQFVGSGEFTLEFGDYQVRITAPDTFVVASTGMLQNGSDVLTDTQQTRFNESIDSDRPIFVITPEEAKENEKRVASGTKTWKYNAENVRDFAFAASPKFIWDSMGVAIEGKSERTLAMSYYPNEGEPLWSKYSTHAVAHTLECYSHFTIPYPYPVAISVNGPVGGMEYPMICFNGPRPEEDGTYSKRTKYGLIGVVIHEVGHNWFPMVINSDERQWTWMDEGLNTFVQFLTEQLWEEKYPARRGEARNISDFMTSERQVPIMTNSESLLQFGNNAYAKPATALNILRESILGRELFDFAFKEYAKRWAFHRPQPADLFRTLEDASGVDLDWFWRGWFYSTDHADVAIERVVEFSLEKGNPDIDKPARKEDRDGDPEWITRQRNKEISKRTERFPELLDFYNSFDELDVTEKDRRDYERFLEELEDDEAELLKTPWHFYVVRFRNFGGLVMPIPIEITYEDGHTEMVRIPAEVWRRNNRIAARMFVTEQPVTRFEVDPLFEIADADRSNNIFPPEMGRERFRLERDRDRDNPMRDAQEWREGKETEISARRFAKKLVEEIRADLSGFARPVRAVLRIAEEFPPELVTDPWGNRFELATSTGDPDRPEGQIAVLRSDGPDQEAATEDDIRFVIFKDGKIERKSGGSKKP
;
A
#
# COMPACT_ATOMS: atom_id res chain seq x y z
N MET A 1 5.08 -18.73 -81.35
CA MET A 1 4.69 -18.29 -82.69
C MET A 1 3.22 -17.87 -82.65
N ARG A 2 2.92 -16.57 -82.86
CA ARG A 2 1.59 -15.89 -82.98
C ARG A 2 0.72 -15.92 -81.71
N MET A 3 0.50 -14.86 -80.93
CA MET A 3 0.18 -13.43 -81.18
C MET A 3 -1.18 -13.24 -81.88
N MET A 4 -2.20 -12.79 -81.14
CA MET A 4 -3.20 -11.83 -81.62
C MET A 4 -3.94 -11.16 -80.47
N THR A 5 -3.60 -9.88 -80.28
CA THR A 5 -4.31 -8.82 -79.58
C THR A 5 -5.45 -8.31 -80.47
N LEU A 6 -6.61 -7.93 -79.94
CA LEU A 6 -7.34 -6.75 -80.43
C LEU A 6 -8.35 -6.22 -79.41
N LEU A 7 -8.20 -4.94 -79.11
CA LEU A 7 -9.07 -4.05 -78.33
C LEU A 7 -10.45 -3.86 -78.98
N LEU A 8 -11.46 -3.56 -78.15
CA LEU A 8 -12.56 -2.66 -78.52
C LEU A 8 -12.99 -1.80 -77.32
N ILE A 9 -12.95 -0.49 -77.55
CA ILE A 9 -13.26 0.65 -76.67
C ILE A 9 -14.76 0.99 -76.77
N PRO A 10 -15.40 1.56 -75.74
CA PRO A 10 -16.07 2.86 -75.89
C PRO A 10 -15.73 3.81 -74.71
N VAL A 11 -14.98 4.88 -74.94
CA VAL A 11 -15.43 6.28 -75.14
C VAL A 11 -16.45 6.76 -74.09
N PHE A 12 -15.92 7.59 -73.19
CA PHE A 12 -16.56 8.39 -72.15
C PHE A 12 -17.49 9.49 -72.69
N CYS A 13 -18.56 9.80 -71.95
CA CYS A 13 -18.99 11.18 -71.72
C CYS A 13 -19.73 11.35 -70.37
N PHE A 14 -19.15 12.24 -69.56
CA PHE A 14 -19.49 12.82 -68.25
C PHE A 14 -20.96 12.92 -67.78
N MET A 15 -21.19 12.64 -66.48
CA MET A 15 -21.56 13.65 -65.46
C MET A 15 -21.30 13.15 -64.01
N SER A 16 -20.77 14.09 -63.21
CA SER A 16 -20.35 14.07 -61.79
C SER A 16 -21.41 13.54 -60.79
N GLN A 17 -21.12 12.98 -59.60
CA GLN A 17 -20.21 13.40 -58.52
C GLN A 17 -19.82 12.22 -57.59
N ALA A 18 -18.57 12.26 -57.09
CA ALA A 18 -18.01 11.84 -55.78
C ALA A 18 -18.71 10.72 -54.95
N VAL A 19 -18.05 9.70 -54.40
CA VAL A 19 -16.71 9.57 -53.79
C VAL A 19 -16.18 8.15 -54.07
N ALA A 20 -14.87 8.03 -54.30
CA ALA A 20 -14.18 6.78 -54.59
C ALA A 20 -14.21 5.81 -53.39
N HIS A 21 -14.72 4.60 -53.63
CA HIS A 21 -14.40 3.41 -52.87
C HIS A 21 -13.36 2.63 -53.70
N ASP A 22 -12.21 2.33 -53.12
CA ASP A 22 -11.12 1.57 -53.76
C ASP A 22 -11.50 0.08 -53.77
N PRO A 23 -11.68 -0.57 -54.94
CA PRO A 23 -12.11 -1.96 -55.03
C PRO A 23 -10.99 -2.99 -54.73
N ASN A 24 -9.94 -2.61 -54.01
CA ASN A 24 -8.89 -3.51 -53.52
C ASN A 24 -8.85 -3.64 -51.97
N ASP A 25 -9.85 -3.12 -51.25
CA ASP A 25 -9.91 -3.12 -49.78
C ASP A 25 -10.85 -4.19 -49.19
N ASP A 26 -11.13 -5.27 -49.94
CA ASP A 26 -12.03 -6.35 -49.53
C ASP A 26 -11.27 -7.46 -48.78
N GLY A 27 -10.71 -7.11 -47.62
CA GLY A 27 -10.60 -8.09 -46.53
C GLY A 27 -12.01 -8.35 -45.95
N PRO A 28 -12.32 -9.54 -45.41
CA PRO A 28 -13.61 -9.76 -44.78
C PRO A 28 -13.87 -8.69 -43.70
N PRO A 29 -15.11 -8.22 -43.49
CA PRO A 29 -15.44 -7.05 -42.66
C PRO A 29 -15.04 -7.12 -41.17
N TRP A 30 -14.44 -8.24 -40.73
CA TRP A 30 -13.80 -8.41 -39.41
C TRP A 30 -12.27 -8.23 -39.44
N LEU A 31 -11.66 -7.90 -40.58
CA LEU A 31 -10.22 -7.84 -40.77
C LEU A 31 -9.81 -6.58 -41.57
N GLN A 32 -9.91 -5.41 -40.95
CA GLN A 32 -9.22 -4.21 -41.42
C GLN A 32 -7.77 -4.23 -40.93
N VAL A 33 -6.81 -4.37 -41.85
CA VAL A 33 -5.38 -4.39 -41.52
C VAL A 33 -4.81 -2.99 -41.75
N GLU A 34 -4.76 -2.19 -40.68
CA GLU A 34 -3.95 -0.97 -40.67
C GLU A 34 -2.46 -1.34 -40.87
N LYS A 35 -1.71 -0.52 -41.61
CA LYS A 35 -0.26 -0.72 -41.77
C LYS A 35 0.44 -0.66 -40.41
N PHE A 36 1.33 -1.62 -40.16
CA PHE A 36 2.08 -1.83 -38.91
C PHE A 36 3.03 -0.66 -38.60
N ASP A 37 2.56 0.35 -37.85
CA ASP A 37 3.35 1.47 -37.29
C ASP A 37 3.33 1.44 -35.75
N GLN A 38 3.14 0.26 -35.16
CA GLN A 38 2.98 0.07 -33.72
C GLN A 38 4.30 -0.37 -33.08
N ALA A 39 4.59 0.15 -31.89
CA ALA A 39 5.67 -0.35 -31.06
C ALA A 39 5.37 -1.81 -30.67
N ASP A 40 6.34 -2.71 -30.88
CA ASP A 40 6.21 -4.12 -30.56
C ASP A 40 6.25 -4.34 -29.03
N SER A 41 5.09 -4.56 -28.43
CA SER A 41 4.94 -4.82 -26.99
C SER A 41 5.62 -6.12 -26.54
N PHE A 42 5.86 -7.07 -27.45
CA PHE A 42 6.53 -8.36 -27.19
C PHE A 42 8.00 -8.36 -27.62
N ARG A 43 8.54 -7.20 -28.02
CA ARG A 43 9.96 -7.06 -28.29
C ARG A 43 10.74 -7.44 -27.04
N GLN A 44 11.83 -8.17 -27.22
CA GLN A 44 12.65 -8.63 -26.11
C GLN A 44 13.38 -7.46 -25.40
N LEU A 45 13.67 -7.59 -24.11
CA LEU A 45 14.21 -6.52 -23.26
C LEU A 45 15.74 -6.41 -23.28
N GLU A 46 16.48 -7.23 -24.03
CA GLU A 46 17.96 -7.24 -23.95
C GLU A 46 18.61 -5.93 -24.42
N GLU A 47 17.89 -5.10 -25.17
CA GLU A 47 18.35 -3.75 -25.54
C GLU A 47 18.23 -2.73 -24.39
N LEU A 48 17.37 -3.00 -23.39
CA LEU A 48 17.16 -2.17 -22.22
C LEU A 48 17.91 -2.68 -20.99
N LEU A 49 18.06 -4.01 -20.86
CA LEU A 49 18.72 -4.62 -19.71
C LEU A 49 20.25 -4.65 -19.88
N PRO A 50 21.03 -4.48 -18.80
CA PRO A 50 22.48 -4.66 -18.84
C PRO A 50 22.88 -6.06 -19.31
N THR A 51 23.92 -6.18 -20.13
CA THR A 51 24.45 -7.48 -20.56
C THR A 51 24.93 -8.31 -19.36
N PRO A 52 24.57 -9.61 -19.26
CA PRO A 52 25.09 -10.49 -18.21
C PRO A 52 26.62 -10.58 -18.19
N THR A 53 27.18 -10.83 -17.01
CA THR A 53 28.62 -10.93 -16.75
C THR A 53 28.94 -12.10 -15.82
N GLU A 54 30.22 -12.40 -15.59
CA GLU A 54 30.65 -13.38 -14.57
C GLU A 54 30.36 -12.93 -13.12
N ALA A 55 30.03 -11.65 -12.91
CA ALA A 55 29.58 -11.13 -11.61
C ALA A 55 28.05 -11.18 -11.47
N ARG A 56 27.30 -11.05 -12.58
CA ARG A 56 25.82 -11.06 -12.61
C ARG A 56 25.34 -11.91 -13.78
N LEU A 57 24.90 -13.13 -13.48
CA LEU A 57 24.63 -14.17 -14.49
C LEU A 57 23.35 -13.89 -15.29
N ALA A 58 23.23 -14.54 -16.45
CA ALA A 58 22.04 -14.45 -17.29
C ALA A 58 20.78 -15.03 -16.61
N SER A 59 20.95 -15.92 -15.63
CA SER A 59 19.86 -16.41 -14.78
C SER A 59 19.33 -15.37 -13.78
N GLY A 60 20.01 -14.23 -13.62
CA GLY A 60 19.70 -13.24 -12.58
C GLY A 60 20.29 -13.58 -11.21
N ALA A 61 21.12 -14.62 -11.09
CA ALA A 61 21.87 -14.93 -9.87
C ALA A 61 23.19 -14.15 -9.79
N PRO A 62 23.72 -13.85 -8.58
CA PRO A 62 25.11 -13.42 -8.44
C PRO A 62 26.06 -14.50 -8.97
N GLY A 63 27.06 -14.09 -9.72
CA GLY A 63 28.02 -14.98 -10.38
C GLY A 63 29.28 -15.27 -9.54
N PRO A 64 30.15 -16.18 -9.98
CA PRO A 64 31.38 -16.54 -9.26
C PRO A 64 32.37 -15.39 -9.06
N ARG A 65 32.21 -14.29 -9.80
CA ARG A 65 33.03 -13.07 -9.69
C ARG A 65 32.29 -11.92 -9.00
N TYR A 66 31.12 -12.17 -8.43
CA TYR A 66 30.41 -11.18 -7.61
C TYR A 66 31.27 -10.77 -6.41
N TRP A 67 31.21 -9.49 -6.06
CA TRP A 67 31.89 -8.95 -4.90
C TRP A 67 31.06 -7.81 -4.31
N GLN A 68 31.19 -7.63 -3.00
CA GLN A 68 30.64 -6.49 -2.25
C GLN A 68 31.60 -6.19 -1.11
N GLN A 69 31.65 -4.94 -0.68
CA GLN A 69 32.55 -4.54 0.40
C GLN A 69 31.98 -4.96 1.76
N GLN A 70 32.86 -4.99 2.76
CA GLN A 70 32.46 -5.12 4.16
C GLN A 70 32.97 -3.91 4.94
N VAL A 71 32.13 -3.38 5.84
CA VAL A 71 32.47 -2.21 6.66
C VAL A 71 32.02 -2.44 8.11
N ASP A 72 33.00 -2.69 8.98
CA ASP A 72 32.72 -2.93 10.40
C ASP A 72 32.85 -1.63 11.20
N HIS A 73 31.98 -1.47 12.21
CA HIS A 73 31.87 -0.26 13.01
C HIS A 73 31.99 -0.59 14.51
N ASP A 74 32.84 0.18 15.19
CA ASP A 74 32.93 0.21 16.65
C ASP A 74 32.63 1.64 17.13
N ILE A 75 31.44 1.86 17.71
CA ILE A 75 30.88 3.20 17.94
C ILE A 75 30.61 3.45 19.43
N ASP A 76 31.12 4.56 19.95
CA ASP A 76 30.72 5.18 21.21
C ASP A 76 29.86 6.40 20.92
N VAL A 77 28.63 6.41 21.45
CA VAL A 77 27.70 7.52 21.27
C VAL A 77 27.08 7.95 22.59
N ARG A 78 26.91 9.26 22.78
CA ARG A 78 26.28 9.84 23.97
C ARG A 78 25.19 10.84 23.60
N ILE A 79 24.02 10.67 24.21
CA ILE A 79 22.91 11.62 24.12
C ILE A 79 23.10 12.70 25.17
N ASP A 80 23.09 13.95 24.74
CA ASP A 80 22.88 15.12 25.59
C ASP A 80 21.42 15.55 25.48
N SER A 81 20.62 15.08 26.44
CA SER A 81 19.16 15.30 26.44
C SER A 81 18.77 16.71 26.85
N GLU A 82 19.67 17.48 27.47
CA GLU A 82 19.41 18.88 27.84
C GLU A 82 19.49 19.79 26.63
N ASN A 83 20.44 19.53 25.72
CA ASN A 83 20.67 20.35 24.53
C ASN A 83 20.18 19.70 23.22
N HIS A 84 19.52 18.53 23.30
CA HIS A 84 19.13 17.71 22.14
C HIS A 84 20.28 17.51 21.15
N ARG A 85 21.42 17.02 21.65
CA ARG A 85 22.65 16.88 20.86
C ARG A 85 23.21 15.46 20.99
N LEU A 86 23.81 14.98 19.90
CA LEU A 86 24.50 13.71 19.85
C LEU A 86 26.01 13.94 19.74
N PHE A 87 26.79 13.17 20.50
CA PHE A 87 28.25 13.13 20.40
C PHE A 87 28.66 11.70 20.06
N GLY A 88 29.43 11.53 18.99
CA GLY A 88 29.86 10.21 18.51
C GLY A 88 31.36 10.14 18.26
N SER A 89 31.92 8.96 18.48
CA SER A 89 33.24 8.55 18.05
C SER A 89 33.14 7.14 17.50
N GLU A 90 33.64 6.91 16.29
CA GLU A 90 33.62 5.60 15.65
C GLU A 90 35.00 5.23 15.15
N THR A 91 35.30 3.92 15.23
CA THR A 91 36.37 3.29 14.46
C THR A 91 35.73 2.45 13.38
N ILE A 92 36.13 2.68 12.13
CA ILE A 92 35.65 1.98 10.95
C ILE A 92 36.76 1.07 10.42
N THR A 93 36.42 -0.17 10.12
CA THR A 93 37.28 -1.12 9.40
C THR A 93 36.68 -1.39 8.03
N TYR A 94 37.32 -0.86 6.99
CA TYR A 94 36.91 -1.06 5.59
C TYR A 94 37.69 -2.22 4.96
N HIS A 95 36.99 -3.22 4.44
CA HIS A 95 37.60 -4.34 3.70
C HIS A 95 37.32 -4.20 2.21
N ASN A 96 38.39 -4.12 1.41
CA ASN A 96 38.28 -4.00 -0.04
C ASN A 96 38.21 -5.39 -0.70
N HIS A 97 37.01 -5.92 -0.90
CA HIS A 97 36.74 -7.13 -1.67
C HIS A 97 36.68 -6.91 -3.18
N SER A 98 36.71 -5.66 -3.64
CA SER A 98 36.73 -5.38 -5.08
C SER A 98 38.04 -5.83 -5.73
N PRO A 99 38.04 -6.13 -7.05
CA PRO A 99 39.28 -6.37 -7.80
C PRO A 99 40.06 -5.07 -8.09
N HIS A 100 39.64 -3.93 -7.52
CA HIS A 100 40.20 -2.62 -7.82
C HIS A 100 41.13 -2.15 -6.70
N THR A 101 42.08 -1.27 -7.08
CA THR A 101 42.88 -0.51 -6.14
C THR A 101 42.21 0.82 -5.86
N LEU A 102 41.95 1.13 -4.58
CA LEU A 102 41.28 2.36 -4.15
C LEU A 102 42.29 3.35 -3.57
N THR A 103 42.19 4.63 -3.95
CA THR A 103 43.05 5.70 -3.42
C THR A 103 42.31 6.64 -2.48
N TYR A 104 41.00 6.48 -2.34
CA TYR A 104 40.14 7.26 -1.45
C TYR A 104 38.90 6.46 -1.09
N LEU A 105 38.26 6.84 0.02
CA LEU A 105 36.96 6.33 0.47
C LEU A 105 35.94 7.46 0.54
N TRP A 106 34.67 7.17 0.27
CA TRP A 106 33.58 8.13 0.39
C TRP A 106 32.65 7.77 1.54
N LEU A 107 32.20 8.77 2.29
CA LEU A 107 31.22 8.65 3.36
C LEU A 107 30.02 9.57 3.10
N GLN A 108 28.85 9.11 3.50
CA GLN A 108 27.59 9.84 3.54
C GLN A 108 27.49 10.61 4.84
N LEU A 109 27.17 11.90 4.73
CA LEU A 109 26.96 12.84 5.83
C LEU A 109 25.51 13.33 5.79
N ASP A 110 24.55 12.43 5.97
CA ASP A 110 23.12 12.70 5.72
C ASP A 110 22.52 13.83 6.55
N GLN A 111 22.99 14.04 7.79
CA GLN A 111 22.55 15.17 8.61
C GLN A 111 22.83 16.53 7.93
N ASN A 112 23.78 16.60 6.99
CA ASN A 112 24.07 17.84 6.25
C ASN A 112 22.91 18.31 5.36
N ARG A 113 21.89 17.47 5.11
CA ARG A 113 20.66 17.90 4.43
C ARG A 113 19.91 19.01 5.19
N PHE A 114 20.10 19.09 6.51
CA PHE A 114 19.44 20.07 7.37
C PHE A 114 20.19 21.39 7.47
N ARG A 115 21.36 21.50 6.83
CA ARG A 115 22.09 22.77 6.76
C ARG A 115 21.30 23.81 5.96
N ASP A 116 21.34 25.06 6.42
CA ASP A 116 20.72 26.18 5.73
C ASP A 116 21.28 26.42 4.31
N ASP A 117 22.56 26.11 4.09
CA ASP A 117 23.26 26.21 2.82
C ASP A 117 23.27 24.90 1.99
N GLY A 118 22.55 23.87 2.46
CA GLY A 118 22.52 22.55 1.83
C GLY A 118 21.76 22.55 0.50
N ARG A 119 22.25 21.80 -0.49
CA ARG A 119 21.66 21.74 -1.84
C ARG A 119 20.19 21.30 -1.84
N GLY A 120 19.83 20.30 -1.02
CA GLY A 120 18.43 19.86 -0.89
C GLY A 120 17.51 21.03 -0.59
N ARG A 121 17.83 21.79 0.46
CA ARG A 121 17.07 22.98 0.89
C ARG A 121 17.05 24.10 -0.16
N LEU A 122 18.17 24.32 -0.85
CA LEU A 122 18.28 25.33 -1.92
C LEU A 122 17.54 24.92 -3.21
N SER A 123 17.25 23.62 -3.38
CA SER A 123 16.55 23.07 -4.53
C SER A 123 15.05 22.84 -4.32
N GLU A 124 14.54 23.07 -3.10
CA GLU A 124 13.11 22.95 -2.81
C GLU A 124 12.29 23.94 -3.65
N THR A 125 11.35 23.41 -4.44
CA THR A 125 10.44 24.23 -5.25
C THR A 125 9.12 24.39 -4.53
N GLY A 126 8.70 25.63 -4.27
CA GLY A 126 7.40 25.90 -3.67
C GLY A 126 7.28 27.34 -3.15
N GLY A 127 6.04 27.79 -2.97
CA GLY A 127 5.70 29.03 -2.31
C GLY A 127 4.50 28.80 -1.39
N PRO A 128 4.11 29.79 -0.57
CA PRO A 128 2.89 29.68 0.21
C PRO A 128 1.68 29.48 -0.73
N GLY A 129 0.77 28.58 -0.36
CA GLY A 129 -0.52 28.44 -1.02
C GLY A 129 -1.45 29.64 -0.77
N GLU A 130 -2.72 29.52 -1.18
CA GLU A 130 -3.74 30.54 -0.91
C GLU A 130 -3.99 30.76 0.59
N SER A 131 -3.75 29.73 1.41
CA SER A 131 -3.75 29.84 2.88
C SER A 131 -2.80 28.80 3.49
N GLU A 132 -2.17 29.15 4.62
CA GLU A 132 -1.25 28.28 5.36
C GLU A 132 -1.62 28.28 6.84
N GLY A 133 -1.53 27.11 7.48
CA GLY A 133 -1.80 26.97 8.92
C GLY A 133 -0.60 27.39 9.79
N PHE A 134 -0.83 27.57 11.11
CA PHE A 134 0.25 27.88 12.06
C PHE A 134 1.37 26.83 12.11
N GLY A 135 1.08 25.57 11.76
CA GLY A 135 2.10 24.52 11.63
C GLY A 135 3.16 24.84 10.57
N TRP A 136 2.75 25.40 9.43
CA TRP A 136 3.67 25.81 8.35
C TRP A 136 4.63 26.91 8.82
N MET A 137 4.10 27.93 9.51
CA MET A 137 4.92 29.00 10.09
C MET A 137 5.89 28.49 11.16
N ARG A 138 5.44 27.58 12.04
CA ARG A 138 6.31 26.94 13.06
C ARG A 138 7.45 26.17 12.42
N ARG A 139 7.15 25.39 11.36
CA ARG A 139 8.16 24.66 10.59
C ARG A 139 9.21 25.59 10.01
N ILE A 140 8.80 26.67 9.32
CA ILE A 140 9.75 27.64 8.73
C ILE A 140 10.60 28.32 9.79
N SER A 141 9.98 28.72 10.92
CA SER A 141 10.71 29.35 12.03
C SER A 141 11.77 28.41 12.57
N LEU A 142 11.41 27.16 12.88
CA LEU A 142 12.34 26.19 13.42
C LEU A 142 13.44 25.83 12.41
N GLN A 143 13.09 25.65 11.13
CA GLN A 143 14.07 25.38 10.08
C GLN A 143 15.12 26.48 9.96
N LYS A 144 14.75 27.74 10.21
CA LYS A 144 15.67 28.89 10.17
C LYS A 144 16.56 28.99 11.41
N GLU A 145 16.11 28.48 12.54
CA GLU A 145 16.84 28.52 13.81
C GLU A 145 17.69 27.26 14.03
N PHE A 146 17.34 26.15 13.39
CA PHE A 146 18.00 24.86 13.56
C PHE A 146 19.37 24.79 12.86
N GLU A 147 20.43 24.67 13.65
CA GLU A 147 21.80 24.48 13.16
C GLU A 147 22.06 23.02 12.79
N GLY A 148 21.44 22.56 11.70
CA GLY A 148 21.58 21.19 11.21
C GLY A 148 22.93 20.87 10.56
N GLY A 149 23.28 19.58 10.50
CA GLY A 149 24.50 19.08 9.87
C GLY A 149 25.48 18.43 10.83
N PHE A 150 26.30 17.53 10.28
CA PHE A 150 27.44 16.97 10.99
C PHE A 150 28.51 18.03 11.21
N ASN A 151 29.05 18.02 12.41
CA ASN A 151 30.26 18.73 12.75
C ASN A 151 31.39 17.73 12.95
N ILE A 152 32.17 17.49 11.90
CA ILE A 152 33.31 16.57 11.92
C ILE A 152 34.44 17.20 12.74
N ARG A 153 34.76 16.56 13.88
CA ARG A 153 35.76 17.03 14.85
C ARG A 153 37.14 16.49 14.57
N LYS A 154 37.22 15.25 14.12
CA LYS A 154 38.47 14.54 13.86
C LYS A 154 38.26 13.46 12.80
N VAL A 155 39.25 13.28 11.93
CA VAL A 155 39.37 12.12 11.04
C VAL A 155 40.82 11.68 11.11
N ALA A 156 41.07 10.46 11.58
CA ALA A 156 42.43 9.97 11.82
C ALA A 156 42.61 8.49 11.47
N ASP A 157 43.85 8.11 11.13
CA ASP A 157 44.21 6.70 10.91
C ASP A 157 44.26 5.91 12.24
N ALA A 158 44.46 4.59 12.14
CA ALA A 158 44.61 3.72 13.30
C ALA A 158 45.79 4.07 14.24
N SER A 159 46.77 4.86 13.77
CA SER A 159 47.88 5.36 14.59
C SER A 159 47.57 6.71 15.24
N GLY A 160 46.41 7.30 14.94
CA GLY A 160 45.96 8.60 15.45
C GLY A 160 46.46 9.81 14.65
N ASN A 161 47.05 9.62 13.46
CA ASN A 161 47.47 10.73 12.61
C ASN A 161 46.28 11.28 11.82
N ASP A 162 46.21 12.60 11.63
CA ASP A 162 45.15 13.24 10.86
C ASP A 162 45.16 12.77 9.40
N LEU A 163 43.97 12.43 8.89
CA LEU A 163 43.77 12.03 7.50
C LEU A 163 43.28 13.21 6.65
N PRO A 164 43.88 13.45 5.46
CA PRO A 164 43.35 14.42 4.52
C PRO A 164 41.94 14.03 4.08
N HIS A 165 41.00 14.95 4.21
CA HIS A 165 39.62 14.75 3.80
C HIS A 165 39.01 16.02 3.22
N THR A 166 37.95 15.85 2.43
CA THR A 166 37.18 16.93 1.83
C THR A 166 35.70 16.65 1.98
N ILE A 167 34.97 17.58 2.59
CA ILE A 167 33.50 17.53 2.66
C ILE A 167 32.93 18.24 1.43
N VAL A 168 32.06 17.53 0.72
CA VAL A 168 31.32 18.00 -0.44
C VAL A 168 29.83 17.83 -0.14
N GLU A 169 29.23 18.85 0.45
CA GLU A 169 27.82 18.85 0.87
C GLU A 169 27.47 17.65 1.77
N THR A 170 26.65 16.70 1.32
CA THR A 170 26.25 15.51 2.09
C THR A 170 27.21 14.34 1.92
N MET A 171 28.40 14.58 1.39
CA MET A 171 29.43 13.56 1.15
C MET A 171 30.77 13.99 1.74
N MET A 172 31.60 13.04 2.15
CA MET A 172 32.98 13.27 2.59
C MET A 172 33.93 12.28 1.93
N ARG A 173 34.99 12.79 1.31
CA ARG A 173 36.07 11.96 0.76
C ARG A 173 37.23 11.93 1.74
N ILE A 174 37.74 10.75 2.05
CA ILE A 174 39.01 10.54 2.76
C ILE A 174 40.05 10.09 1.74
N ASP A 175 41.14 10.84 1.61
CA ASP A 175 42.25 10.48 0.73
C ASP A 175 43.20 9.53 1.47
N LEU A 176 43.40 8.33 0.92
CA LEU A 176 44.19 7.30 1.59
C LEU A 176 45.69 7.63 1.51
N PRO A 177 46.46 7.52 2.61
CA PRO A 177 47.90 7.75 2.59
C PRO A 177 48.64 6.79 1.65
N GLU A 178 48.14 5.56 1.55
CA GLU A 178 48.60 4.53 0.62
C GLU A 178 47.40 3.90 -0.10
N ALA A 179 47.59 3.51 -1.36
CA ALA A 179 46.53 2.92 -2.16
C ALA A 179 46.15 1.53 -1.62
N LEU A 180 44.85 1.31 -1.40
CA LEU A 180 44.29 0.07 -0.89
C LEU A 180 44.06 -0.93 -2.02
N GLY A 181 44.92 -1.94 -2.12
CA GLY A 181 44.80 -3.01 -3.11
C GLY A 181 43.62 -3.97 -2.86
N PRO A 182 43.32 -4.88 -3.82
CA PRO A 182 42.34 -5.94 -3.63
C PRO A 182 42.66 -6.82 -2.41
N GLY A 183 41.66 -7.10 -1.58
CA GLY A 183 41.78 -7.83 -0.33
C GLY A 183 42.44 -7.06 0.83
N GLY A 184 42.76 -5.77 0.63
CA GLY A 184 43.33 -4.92 1.66
C GLY A 184 42.29 -4.42 2.66
N THR A 185 42.74 -4.08 3.87
CA THR A 185 41.93 -3.48 4.93
C THR A 185 42.48 -2.11 5.32
N PHE A 186 41.60 -1.15 5.58
CA PHE A 186 41.96 0.17 6.10
C PHE A 186 41.13 0.51 7.35
N ILE A 187 41.80 0.96 8.41
CA ILE A 187 41.19 1.29 9.70
C ILE A 187 41.41 2.77 9.98
N PHE A 188 40.33 3.47 10.32
CA PHE A 188 40.35 4.89 10.64
C PHE A 188 39.24 5.23 11.64
N SER A 189 39.33 6.40 12.27
CA SER A 189 38.38 6.88 13.25
C SER A 189 37.81 8.24 12.87
N ILE A 190 36.53 8.48 13.21
CA ILE A 190 35.87 9.77 13.06
C ILE A 190 35.23 10.18 14.39
N ASP A 191 35.44 11.43 14.78
CA ASP A 191 34.70 12.06 15.88
C ASP A 191 33.74 13.10 15.30
N TRP A 192 32.48 13.11 15.76
CA TRP A 192 31.48 14.07 15.30
C TRP A 192 30.50 14.47 16.40
N ASP A 193 29.80 15.57 16.16
CA ASP A 193 28.59 15.90 16.88
C ASP A 193 27.56 16.54 15.94
N HIS A 194 26.28 16.51 16.33
CA HIS A 194 25.22 17.26 15.65
C HIS A 194 24.01 17.46 16.57
N TYR A 195 23.19 18.46 16.28
CA TYR A 195 21.90 18.64 16.92
C TYR A 195 20.87 17.62 16.38
N ILE A 196 20.00 17.17 17.25
CA ILE A 196 18.89 16.26 16.93
C ILE A 196 17.71 17.13 16.53
N VAL A 197 17.14 16.87 15.35
CA VAL A 197 16.00 17.63 14.83
C VAL A 197 14.71 17.32 15.60
N ASN A 198 13.89 18.32 15.86
CA ASN A 198 12.55 18.11 16.41
C ASN A 198 11.63 17.58 15.29
N ALA A 199 11.28 16.30 15.38
CA ALA A 199 10.55 15.60 14.33
C ALA A 199 9.03 15.85 14.36
N ASP A 200 8.49 16.41 15.45
CA ASP A 200 7.09 16.85 15.52
C ASP A 200 6.81 18.05 14.60
N VAL A 201 7.86 18.84 14.32
CA VAL A 201 7.76 20.10 13.58
C VAL A 201 8.40 20.01 12.21
N ILE A 202 9.56 19.36 12.09
CA ILE A 202 10.29 19.18 10.85
C ILE A 202 10.26 17.70 10.48
N ARG A 203 9.64 17.37 9.34
CA ARG A 203 9.65 16.00 8.82
C ARG A 203 11.10 15.53 8.62
N ALA A 204 11.47 14.46 9.30
CA ALA A 204 12.78 13.82 9.25
C ALA A 204 12.61 12.30 9.39
N ARG A 205 13.69 11.56 9.13
CA ARG A 205 13.75 10.07 9.25
C ARG A 205 14.21 9.59 10.63
N GLY A 206 14.43 10.55 11.52
CA GLY A 206 14.83 10.42 12.91
C GLY A 206 14.78 11.81 13.54
N GLY A 207 14.73 11.87 14.86
CA GLY A 207 14.64 13.11 15.61
C GLY A 207 14.13 12.88 17.02
N TYR A 208 13.53 13.91 17.61
CA TYR A 208 12.88 13.79 18.89
C TYR A 208 11.49 14.42 18.91
N GLU A 209 10.66 13.88 19.79
CA GLU A 209 9.38 14.44 20.23
C GLU A 209 9.55 15.01 21.63
N TRP A 210 8.97 16.19 21.90
CA TRP A 210 9.08 16.83 23.23
C TRP A 210 7.74 16.87 23.97
N PHE A 211 7.71 16.26 25.15
CA PHE A 211 6.53 16.22 26.03
C PHE A 211 6.64 17.32 27.09
N LYS A 212 5.88 18.40 26.91
CA LYS A 212 5.94 19.58 27.81
C LYS A 212 5.45 19.27 29.22
N GLU A 213 4.49 18.37 29.33
CA GLU A 213 3.81 18.00 30.56
C GLU A 213 4.74 17.23 31.50
N THR A 214 5.65 16.42 30.93
CA THR A 214 6.59 15.59 31.69
C THR A 214 8.02 16.14 31.68
N GLY A 215 8.35 17.06 30.77
CA GLY A 215 9.69 17.64 30.63
C GLY A 215 10.71 16.67 30.03
N ASN A 216 10.26 15.67 29.26
CA ASN A 216 11.09 14.62 28.67
C ASN A 216 10.85 14.49 27.17
N ALA A 217 11.67 13.68 26.51
CA ALA A 217 11.59 13.40 25.09
C ALA A 217 11.56 11.89 24.76
N ILE A 218 11.02 11.57 23.59
CA ILE A 218 11.30 10.31 22.90
C ILE A 218 12.28 10.64 21.78
N TYR A 219 13.41 9.95 21.76
CA TYR A 219 14.42 10.06 20.71
C TYR A 219 14.33 8.84 19.79
N GLU A 220 14.25 9.08 18.50
CA GLU A 220 14.37 8.10 17.42
C GLU A 220 15.57 8.49 16.56
N ILE A 221 16.70 7.84 16.79
CA ILE A 221 18.01 8.27 16.28
C ILE A 221 18.41 7.37 15.12
N ALA A 222 18.47 7.98 13.94
CA ALA A 222 18.81 7.34 12.68
C ALA A 222 19.61 8.27 11.76
N GLN A 223 20.33 7.70 10.80
CA GLN A 223 21.22 8.45 9.90
C GLN A 223 22.19 9.38 10.68
N TRP A 224 22.64 8.93 11.84
CA TRP A 224 23.19 9.76 12.92
C TRP A 224 24.72 9.72 13.04
N PHE A 225 25.37 8.92 12.20
CA PHE A 225 26.82 8.77 12.12
C PHE A 225 27.26 8.87 10.64
N PRO A 226 28.52 9.24 10.36
CA PRO A 226 29.09 9.14 9.02
C PRO A 226 29.09 7.68 8.52
N ARG A 227 28.40 7.41 7.42
CA ARG A 227 28.25 6.04 6.89
C ARG A 227 29.09 5.85 5.63
N LEU A 228 29.79 4.72 5.46
CA LEU A 228 30.52 4.46 4.21
C LEU A 228 29.56 4.44 3.00
N CYS A 229 29.94 5.10 1.91
CA CYS A 229 29.28 4.92 0.63
C CYS A 229 29.52 3.50 0.10
N ALA A 230 28.52 2.90 -0.52
CA ALA A 230 28.73 1.64 -1.23
C ALA A 230 29.69 1.83 -2.42
N TYR A 231 30.54 0.83 -2.65
CA TYR A 231 31.36 0.71 -3.85
C TYR A 231 30.97 -0.57 -4.57
N THR A 232 30.42 -0.45 -5.77
CA THR A 232 29.70 -1.54 -6.43
C THR A 232 30.33 -1.98 -7.75
N ASP A 233 29.98 -3.19 -8.17
CA ASP A 233 30.34 -3.79 -9.46
C ASP A 233 29.63 -3.14 -10.66
N VAL A 234 28.61 -2.31 -10.41
CA VAL A 234 27.79 -1.63 -11.42
C VAL A 234 28.20 -0.17 -11.59
N ASP A 235 28.23 0.61 -10.51
CA ASP A 235 28.39 2.07 -10.57
C ASP A 235 29.70 2.58 -9.94
N GLY A 236 30.48 1.71 -9.30
CA GLY A 236 31.56 2.15 -8.43
C GLY A 236 31.01 2.86 -7.19
N TRP A 237 31.49 4.08 -6.89
CA TRP A 237 31.10 4.82 -5.68
C TRP A 237 29.68 5.39 -5.77
N HIS A 238 28.86 5.07 -4.78
CA HIS A 238 27.51 5.62 -4.61
C HIS A 238 27.54 6.91 -3.79
N ASN A 239 27.92 8.02 -4.43
CA ASN A 239 28.17 9.31 -3.77
C ASN A 239 27.32 10.48 -4.34
N LYS A 240 26.12 10.17 -4.87
CA LYS A 240 25.13 11.18 -5.28
C LYS A 240 24.63 11.95 -4.06
N GLN A 241 24.53 13.27 -4.18
CA GLN A 241 24.08 14.15 -3.08
C GLN A 241 22.67 13.78 -2.59
N PHE A 242 22.47 13.84 -1.27
CA PHE A 242 21.17 13.59 -0.65
C PHE A 242 20.34 14.87 -0.64
N VAL A 243 19.31 14.94 -1.47
CA VAL A 243 18.42 16.10 -1.55
C VAL A 243 17.08 15.90 -0.83
N GLY A 244 16.67 14.65 -0.58
CA GLY A 244 15.77 14.37 0.54
C GLY A 244 14.71 13.30 0.34
N SER A 245 14.41 12.89 -0.90
CA SER A 245 13.31 11.96 -1.18
C SER A 245 13.79 10.52 -1.24
N GLY A 246 14.91 10.27 -1.93
CA GLY A 246 15.51 8.95 -2.02
C GLY A 246 16.15 8.52 -0.70
N GLU A 247 16.26 7.22 -0.52
CA GLU A 247 16.75 6.61 0.71
C GLU A 247 18.27 6.44 0.70
N PHE A 248 18.80 5.27 1.05
CA PHE A 248 20.23 5.02 1.10
C PHE A 248 20.58 3.64 0.56
N THR A 249 21.81 3.48 0.09
CA THR A 249 22.44 2.17 -0.13
C THR A 249 23.76 2.13 0.62
N LEU A 250 23.98 1.02 1.34
CA LEU A 250 25.09 0.87 2.28
C LEU A 250 25.69 -0.53 2.17
N GLU A 251 26.91 -0.70 2.66
CA GLU A 251 27.58 -2.00 2.74
C GLU A 251 27.20 -2.74 4.03
N PHE A 252 27.33 -4.05 4.01
CA PHE A 252 27.15 -4.86 5.21
C PHE A 252 28.40 -4.83 6.09
N GLY A 253 28.20 -4.98 7.40
CA GLY A 253 29.27 -5.31 8.32
C GLY A 253 28.78 -5.47 9.76
N ASP A 254 29.74 -5.63 10.66
CA ASP A 254 29.48 -5.87 12.08
C ASP A 254 29.52 -4.57 12.88
N TYR A 255 28.60 -4.41 13.82
CA TYR A 255 28.44 -3.22 14.65
C TYR A 255 28.55 -3.56 16.13
N GLN A 256 29.52 -2.96 16.79
CA GLN A 256 29.59 -2.89 18.26
C GLN A 256 29.28 -1.46 18.69
N VAL A 257 28.14 -1.25 19.35
CA VAL A 257 27.69 0.10 19.68
C VAL A 257 27.46 0.25 21.18
N ARG A 258 28.02 1.32 21.74
CA ARG A 258 27.88 1.73 23.14
C ARG A 258 27.10 3.03 23.20
N ILE A 259 25.87 2.95 23.69
CA ILE A 259 24.94 4.07 23.79
C ILE A 259 24.87 4.56 25.23
N THR A 260 25.48 5.70 25.52
CA THR A 260 25.41 6.36 26.82
C THR A 260 24.23 7.35 26.86
N ALA A 261 23.29 7.11 27.77
CA ALA A 261 22.10 7.94 27.96
C ALA A 261 21.88 8.22 29.47
N PRO A 262 21.02 9.20 29.85
CA PRO A 262 20.64 9.40 31.23
C PRO A 262 20.15 8.09 31.89
N ASP A 263 20.39 7.91 33.19
CA ASP A 263 20.11 6.67 33.94
C ASP A 263 18.62 6.27 34.02
N THR A 264 17.73 7.19 33.66
CA THR A 264 16.28 6.97 33.50
C THR A 264 15.90 6.42 32.13
N PHE A 265 16.77 6.46 31.13
CA PHE A 265 16.40 6.10 29.76
C PHE A 265 16.45 4.58 29.56
N VAL A 266 15.43 4.07 28.88
CA VAL A 266 15.41 2.74 28.26
C VAL A 266 15.81 2.91 26.80
N VAL A 267 16.67 2.03 26.28
CA VAL A 267 17.17 2.10 24.91
C VAL A 267 16.69 0.88 24.13
N ALA A 268 16.09 1.10 22.96
CA ALA A 268 15.81 0.10 21.94
C ALA A 268 16.80 0.30 20.79
N SER A 269 17.33 -0.75 20.17
CA SER A 269 18.40 -0.59 19.18
C SER A 269 18.43 -1.72 18.17
N THR A 270 18.95 -1.43 16.97
CA THR A 270 19.55 -2.44 16.10
C THR A 270 20.52 -3.30 16.92
N GLY A 271 20.47 -4.62 16.74
CA GLY A 271 21.35 -5.57 17.43
C GLY A 271 20.79 -6.13 18.75
N MET A 272 21.50 -7.14 19.26
CA MET A 272 21.14 -7.80 20.52
C MET A 272 21.82 -7.12 21.71
N LEU A 273 21.06 -6.87 22.77
CA LEU A 273 21.56 -6.28 24.02
C LEU A 273 22.56 -7.22 24.71
N GLN A 274 23.76 -6.73 25.00
CA GLN A 274 24.87 -7.52 25.55
C GLN A 274 25.02 -7.39 27.07
N ASN A 275 24.53 -6.31 27.68
CA ASN A 275 24.75 -6.01 29.11
C ASN A 275 23.46 -5.76 29.89
N GLY A 276 22.41 -6.56 29.62
CA GLY A 276 21.11 -6.46 30.29
C GLY A 276 21.20 -6.40 31.81
N SER A 277 22.09 -7.20 32.43
CA SER A 277 22.31 -7.23 33.88
C SER A 277 22.79 -5.90 34.49
N ASP A 278 23.39 -5.03 33.68
CA ASP A 278 23.91 -3.74 34.14
C ASP A 278 22.87 -2.61 34.01
N VAL A 279 21.93 -2.76 33.07
CA VAL A 279 21.01 -1.67 32.66
C VAL A 279 19.57 -1.92 33.10
N LEU A 280 19.15 -3.18 33.22
CA LEU A 280 17.83 -3.61 33.68
C LEU A 280 17.81 -3.90 35.18
N THR A 281 16.63 -3.79 35.79
CA THR A 281 16.41 -4.33 37.15
C THR A 281 16.32 -5.86 37.12
N ASP A 282 16.54 -6.52 38.26
CA ASP A 282 16.43 -7.99 38.36
C ASP A 282 15.06 -8.52 37.89
N THR A 283 13.98 -7.79 38.20
CA THR A 283 12.63 -8.12 37.76
C THR A 283 12.48 -8.02 36.24
N GLN A 284 12.95 -6.91 35.65
CA GLN A 284 12.92 -6.70 34.19
C GLN A 284 13.78 -7.75 33.47
N GLN A 285 14.97 -8.06 33.98
CA GLN A 285 15.84 -9.10 33.42
C GLN A 285 15.19 -10.49 33.47
N THR A 286 14.48 -10.80 34.56
CA THR A 286 13.73 -12.07 34.68
C THR A 286 12.63 -12.15 33.62
N ARG A 287 11.80 -11.11 33.49
CA ARG A 287 10.73 -11.05 32.48
C ARG A 287 11.27 -11.08 31.04
N PHE A 288 12.40 -10.43 30.78
CA PHE A 288 13.09 -10.49 29.49
C PHE A 288 13.49 -11.93 29.15
N ASN A 289 14.12 -12.65 30.09
CA ASN A 289 14.51 -14.04 29.88
C ASN A 289 13.27 -14.96 29.67
N GLU A 290 12.19 -14.73 30.42
CA GLU A 290 10.92 -15.46 30.23
C GLU A 290 10.30 -15.20 28.85
N SER A 291 10.42 -13.99 28.31
CA SER A 291 9.85 -13.62 27.00
C SER A 291 10.44 -14.42 25.83
N ILE A 292 11.69 -14.90 25.94
CA ILE A 292 12.39 -15.67 24.91
C ILE A 292 11.62 -16.94 24.53
N ASP A 293 11.08 -17.63 25.53
CA ASP A 293 10.35 -18.89 25.33
C ASP A 293 8.82 -18.70 25.27
N SER A 294 8.34 -17.47 25.42
CA SER A 294 6.91 -17.15 25.40
C SER A 294 6.35 -17.11 23.98
N ASP A 295 5.13 -17.63 23.82
CA ASP A 295 4.30 -17.52 22.61
C ASP A 295 3.33 -16.32 22.66
N ARG A 296 3.44 -15.49 23.70
CA ARG A 296 2.63 -14.28 23.92
C ARG A 296 3.49 -13.13 24.41
N PRO A 297 3.13 -11.87 24.11
CA PRO A 297 3.83 -10.71 24.65
C PRO A 297 3.90 -10.75 26.18
N ILE A 298 5.11 -10.60 26.71
CA ILE A 298 5.40 -10.38 28.12
C ILE A 298 5.94 -8.96 28.26
N PHE A 299 5.35 -8.18 29.17
CA PHE A 299 5.90 -6.88 29.55
C PHE A 299 7.23 -7.06 30.27
N VAL A 300 8.32 -6.68 29.64
CA VAL A 300 9.62 -6.51 30.29
C VAL A 300 9.55 -5.30 31.22
N ILE A 301 9.01 -4.18 30.72
CA ILE A 301 8.71 -2.96 31.47
C ILE A 301 7.21 -2.69 31.36
N THR A 302 6.50 -2.59 32.49
CA THR A 302 5.04 -2.41 32.49
C THR A 302 4.63 -0.94 32.26
N PRO A 303 3.37 -0.67 31.87
CA PRO A 303 2.84 0.69 31.79
C PRO A 303 3.05 1.53 33.07
N GLU A 304 2.84 0.92 34.23
CA GLU A 304 3.01 1.56 35.54
C GLU A 304 4.48 1.85 35.85
N GLU A 305 5.39 0.92 35.54
CA GLU A 305 6.83 1.12 35.71
C GLU A 305 7.33 2.26 34.82
N ALA A 306 6.90 2.31 33.56
CA ALA A 306 7.23 3.39 32.62
C ALA A 306 6.69 4.74 33.08
N LYS A 307 5.43 4.78 33.56
CA LYS A 307 4.78 5.99 34.09
C LYS A 307 5.44 6.53 35.36
N GLU A 308 6.00 5.66 36.19
CA GLU A 308 6.78 6.11 37.35
C GLU A 308 8.19 6.56 36.95
N ASN A 309 8.78 5.89 35.96
CA ASN A 309 10.13 6.21 35.49
C ASN A 309 10.20 7.57 34.78
N GLU A 310 9.19 7.95 33.98
CA GLU A 310 9.16 9.27 33.33
C GLU A 310 9.11 10.45 34.31
N LYS A 311 8.72 10.23 35.58
CA LYS A 311 8.72 11.29 36.61
C LYS A 311 10.09 11.47 37.26
N ARG A 312 11.02 10.53 37.06
CA ARG A 312 12.33 10.56 37.71
C ARG A 312 13.23 11.58 37.04
N VAL A 313 13.96 12.33 37.85
CA VAL A 313 15.07 13.18 37.39
C VAL A 313 16.32 12.32 37.31
N ALA A 314 17.02 12.39 36.18
CA ALA A 314 18.25 11.65 35.98
C ALA A 314 19.33 12.08 36.98
N SER A 315 20.05 11.11 37.56
CA SER A 315 21.11 11.36 38.55
C SER A 315 22.50 10.98 38.06
N GLY A 316 22.57 10.35 36.90
CA GLY A 316 23.77 9.89 36.23
C GLY A 316 23.46 9.36 34.84
N THR A 317 24.32 8.50 34.32
CA THR A 317 24.15 7.88 33.00
C THR A 317 24.30 6.37 33.09
N LYS A 318 23.71 5.67 32.11
CA LYS A 318 23.93 4.25 31.84
C LYS A 318 24.46 4.08 30.42
N THR A 319 25.28 3.05 30.21
CA THR A 319 25.77 2.69 28.88
C THR A 319 25.20 1.34 28.48
N TRP A 320 24.41 1.34 27.41
CA TRP A 320 23.83 0.15 26.81
C TRP A 320 24.75 -0.35 25.69
N LYS A 321 25.01 -1.65 25.65
CA LYS A 321 25.93 -2.28 24.70
C LYS A 321 25.16 -3.19 23.76
N TYR A 322 25.29 -2.96 22.46
CA TYR A 322 24.62 -3.73 21.42
C TYR A 322 25.64 -4.34 20.46
N ASN A 323 25.32 -5.53 19.96
CA ASN A 323 26.05 -6.19 18.88
C ASN A 323 25.06 -6.52 17.74
N ALA A 324 25.42 -6.16 16.52
CA ALA A 324 24.69 -6.54 15.31
C ALA A 324 25.68 -7.07 14.27
N GLU A 325 25.40 -8.25 13.73
CA GLU A 325 26.28 -8.90 12.75
C GLU A 325 25.67 -8.82 11.36
N ASN A 326 26.51 -8.54 10.36
CA ASN A 326 26.16 -8.51 8.95
C ASN A 326 24.90 -7.67 8.64
N VAL A 327 24.83 -6.46 9.22
CA VAL A 327 23.76 -5.48 8.95
C VAL A 327 24.30 -4.31 8.13
N ARG A 328 23.41 -3.59 7.46
CA ARG A 328 23.78 -2.47 6.57
C ARG A 328 23.71 -1.08 7.20
N ASP A 329 23.10 -0.96 8.38
CA ASP A 329 22.94 0.30 9.09
C ASP A 329 22.62 0.06 10.57
N PHE A 330 22.60 1.13 11.36
CA PHE A 330 22.33 1.08 12.79
C PHE A 330 21.45 2.25 13.26
N ALA A 331 20.31 1.93 13.88
CA ALA A 331 19.44 2.93 14.49
C ALA A 331 19.11 2.54 15.94
N PHE A 332 18.72 3.52 16.74
CA PHE A 332 18.28 3.29 18.11
C PHE A 332 17.22 4.31 18.53
N ALA A 333 16.45 3.97 19.55
CA ALA A 333 15.53 4.87 20.21
C ALA A 333 15.80 4.89 21.71
N ALA A 334 15.58 6.03 22.35
CA ALA A 334 15.83 6.19 23.78
C ALA A 334 14.81 7.12 24.44
N SER A 335 14.24 6.70 25.56
CA SER A 335 13.30 7.51 26.33
C SER A 335 13.12 6.99 27.75
N PRO A 336 12.81 7.85 28.74
CA PRO A 336 12.34 7.39 30.04
C PRO A 336 10.88 6.91 30.02
N LYS A 337 10.14 7.16 28.93
CA LYS A 337 8.70 6.86 28.81
C LYS A 337 8.39 5.44 28.34
N PHE A 338 9.39 4.67 27.92
CA PHE A 338 9.14 3.39 27.24
C PHE A 338 8.58 2.30 28.16
N ILE A 339 7.39 1.83 27.78
CA ILE A 339 6.90 0.47 27.97
C ILE A 339 7.69 -0.43 27.02
N TRP A 340 7.96 -1.66 27.45
CA TRP A 340 8.65 -2.65 26.63
C TRP A 340 7.97 -4.01 26.80
N ASP A 341 7.42 -4.55 25.72
CA ASP A 341 6.97 -5.95 25.66
C ASP A 341 7.76 -6.77 24.62
N SER A 342 7.79 -8.08 24.82
CA SER A 342 8.60 -9.02 24.04
C SER A 342 7.98 -10.41 24.00
N MET A 343 8.17 -11.13 22.91
CA MET A 343 7.86 -12.56 22.78
C MET A 343 8.82 -13.26 21.81
N GLY A 344 9.05 -14.55 22.01
CA GLY A 344 9.80 -15.36 21.07
C GLY A 344 8.94 -15.81 19.89
N VAL A 345 9.56 -15.96 18.72
CA VAL A 345 8.95 -16.47 17.48
C VAL A 345 9.83 -17.57 16.93
N ALA A 346 9.25 -18.74 16.64
CA ALA A 346 9.96 -19.82 15.99
C ALA A 346 9.96 -19.59 14.49
N ILE A 347 11.16 -19.46 13.90
CA ILE A 347 11.33 -19.27 12.46
C ILE A 347 11.73 -20.61 11.85
N GLU A 348 11.03 -21.03 10.80
CA GLU A 348 11.35 -22.26 10.08
C GLU A 348 12.79 -22.21 9.55
N GLY A 349 13.57 -23.27 9.79
CA GLY A 349 14.98 -23.34 9.40
C GLY A 349 15.96 -22.70 10.40
N LYS A 350 15.49 -22.14 11.52
CA LYS A 350 16.32 -21.60 12.61
C LYS A 350 16.13 -22.41 13.89
N SER A 351 17.23 -22.71 14.59
CA SER A 351 17.18 -23.45 15.87
C SER A 351 16.80 -22.56 17.05
N GLU A 352 17.18 -21.29 17.00
CA GLU A 352 16.92 -20.30 18.04
C GLU A 352 15.67 -19.48 17.69
N ARG A 353 14.91 -19.08 18.71
CA ARG A 353 13.76 -18.19 18.55
C ARG A 353 14.25 -16.77 18.29
N THR A 354 13.57 -16.08 17.38
CA THR A 354 13.76 -14.63 17.18
C THR A 354 12.82 -13.89 18.13
N LEU A 355 13.30 -12.81 18.76
CA LEU A 355 12.46 -11.98 19.63
C LEU A 355 11.72 -10.91 18.84
N ALA A 356 10.40 -10.93 18.89
CA ALA A 356 9.54 -9.83 18.47
C ALA A 356 9.31 -8.89 19.66
N MET A 357 9.60 -7.60 19.51
CA MET A 357 9.52 -6.63 20.60
C MET A 357 8.83 -5.33 20.17
N SER A 358 8.21 -4.66 21.13
CA SER A 358 7.76 -3.28 20.94
C SER A 358 8.18 -2.37 22.09
N TYR A 359 8.54 -1.12 21.76
CA TYR A 359 8.83 -0.05 22.72
C TYR A 359 7.95 1.14 22.44
N TYR A 360 7.17 1.58 23.42
CA TYR A 360 6.19 2.64 23.18
C TYR A 360 5.83 3.36 24.48
N PRO A 361 5.36 4.61 24.45
CA PRO A 361 5.02 5.34 25.66
C PRO A 361 3.59 5.00 26.12
N ASN A 362 3.18 5.44 27.31
CA ASN A 362 1.81 5.22 27.82
C ASN A 362 0.73 5.80 26.88
N GLU A 363 1.06 6.84 26.12
CA GLU A 363 0.23 7.44 25.07
C GLU A 363 -0.06 6.48 23.89
N GLY A 364 0.63 5.34 23.80
CA GLY A 364 0.33 4.27 22.84
C GLY A 364 -0.75 3.27 23.30
N GLU A 365 -1.13 3.28 24.58
CA GLU A 365 -2.10 2.35 25.15
C GLU A 365 -3.55 2.76 24.83
N PRO A 366 -4.48 1.81 24.61
CA PRO A 366 -4.31 0.35 24.61
C PRO A 366 -4.01 -0.23 23.23
N LEU A 367 -3.72 0.62 22.24
CA LEU A 367 -3.57 0.19 20.85
C LEU A 367 -2.29 -0.63 20.64
N TRP A 368 -1.18 -0.16 21.19
CA TRP A 368 0.14 -0.76 20.99
C TRP A 368 0.32 -2.11 21.68
N SER A 369 0.01 -2.21 22.98
CA SER A 369 0.04 -3.48 23.74
C SER A 369 -0.80 -4.58 23.11
N LYS A 370 -1.87 -4.20 22.40
CA LYS A 370 -2.79 -5.13 21.79
C LYS A 370 -2.32 -5.67 20.45
N TYR A 371 -1.65 -4.86 19.63
CA TYR A 371 -1.40 -5.19 18.23
C TYR A 371 0.07 -5.17 17.79
N SER A 372 0.92 -4.31 18.36
CA SER A 372 2.26 -4.06 17.79
C SER A 372 3.14 -5.32 17.79
N THR A 373 3.38 -5.94 18.94
CA THR A 373 4.25 -7.14 19.01
C THR A 373 3.67 -8.35 18.29
N HIS A 374 2.34 -8.47 18.24
CA HIS A 374 1.70 -9.49 17.39
C HIS A 374 1.88 -9.22 15.89
N ALA A 375 1.84 -7.95 15.46
CA ALA A 375 2.11 -7.59 14.07
C ALA A 375 3.59 -7.86 13.70
N VAL A 376 4.55 -7.57 14.60
CA VAL A 376 5.96 -7.96 14.43
C VAL A 376 6.07 -9.48 14.25
N ALA A 377 5.51 -10.27 15.17
CA ALA A 377 5.58 -11.73 15.12
C ALA A 377 4.95 -12.31 13.84
N HIS A 378 3.74 -11.85 13.47
CA HIS A 378 3.05 -12.26 12.26
C HIS A 378 3.85 -11.94 10.99
N THR A 379 4.52 -10.80 10.97
CA THR A 379 5.40 -10.41 9.86
C THR A 379 6.59 -11.34 9.75
N LEU A 380 7.23 -11.66 10.89
CA LEU A 380 8.36 -12.59 10.90
C LEU A 380 8.00 -13.96 10.32
N GLU A 381 6.82 -14.48 10.66
CA GLU A 381 6.30 -15.75 10.16
C GLU A 381 5.98 -15.69 8.66
N CYS A 382 5.19 -14.70 8.23
CA CYS A 382 4.73 -14.59 6.84
C CYS A 382 5.86 -14.27 5.86
N TYR A 383 6.72 -13.29 6.17
CA TYR A 383 7.83 -12.93 5.28
C TYR A 383 8.83 -14.08 5.17
N SER A 384 9.12 -14.78 6.27
CA SER A 384 9.98 -15.98 6.23
C SER A 384 9.42 -17.07 5.32
N HIS A 385 8.09 -17.22 5.27
CA HIS A 385 7.43 -18.18 4.40
C HIS A 385 7.56 -17.82 2.91
N PHE A 386 7.24 -16.58 2.54
CA PHE A 386 7.24 -16.11 1.14
C PHE A 386 8.63 -15.80 0.58
N THR A 387 9.65 -15.64 1.44
CA THR A 387 11.01 -15.26 1.03
C THR A 387 12.06 -16.20 1.64
N ILE A 388 12.91 -15.72 2.54
CA ILE A 388 13.93 -16.49 3.25
C ILE A 388 13.70 -16.40 4.76
N PRO A 389 14.15 -17.38 5.56
CA PRO A 389 14.08 -17.29 7.02
C PRO A 389 14.69 -15.98 7.55
N TYR A 390 14.00 -15.32 8.49
CA TYR A 390 14.53 -14.12 9.15
C TYR A 390 15.88 -14.40 9.83
N PRO A 391 16.97 -13.72 9.44
CA PRO A 391 18.30 -14.10 9.90
C PRO A 391 18.64 -13.58 11.30
N TYR A 392 18.11 -12.42 11.70
CA TYR A 392 18.55 -11.69 12.89
C TYR A 392 17.91 -12.19 14.20
N PRO A 393 18.51 -11.93 15.38
CA PRO A 393 17.99 -12.41 16.67
C PRO A 393 16.78 -11.63 17.18
N VAL A 394 16.59 -10.38 16.77
CA VAL A 394 15.50 -9.50 17.26
C VAL A 394 14.85 -8.74 16.11
N ALA A 395 13.59 -8.36 16.28
CA ALA A 395 12.85 -7.43 15.44
C ALA A 395 12.00 -6.52 16.34
N ILE A 396 12.13 -5.20 16.16
CA ILE A 396 11.65 -4.20 17.11
C ILE A 396 10.77 -3.17 16.40
N SER A 397 9.60 -2.89 16.95
CA SER A 397 8.76 -1.75 16.60
C SER A 397 8.81 -0.69 17.70
N VAL A 398 9.13 0.56 17.36
CA VAL A 398 9.19 1.67 18.33
C VAL A 398 8.14 2.71 18.00
N ASN A 399 7.46 3.23 19.02
CA ASN A 399 6.59 4.39 18.89
C ASN A 399 7.30 5.70 19.27
N GLY A 400 7.23 6.67 18.37
CA GLY A 400 7.74 8.03 18.58
C GLY A 400 7.25 9.00 17.50
N PRO A 401 8.02 10.09 17.21
CA PRO A 401 7.62 11.10 16.24
C PRO A 401 7.63 10.64 14.78
N VAL A 402 8.39 9.61 14.43
CA VAL A 402 8.49 9.07 13.07
C VAL A 402 7.47 7.94 12.89
N GLY A 403 6.50 8.16 12.02
CA GLY A 403 5.33 7.29 11.88
C GLY A 403 5.49 6.05 10.98
N GLY A 404 6.67 5.85 10.39
CA GLY A 404 7.01 4.77 9.45
C GLY A 404 8.42 5.01 8.91
N MET A 405 9.38 4.20 9.35
CA MET A 405 10.77 4.22 8.90
C MET A 405 11.50 2.95 9.36
N GLU A 406 12.23 2.34 8.45
CA GLU A 406 12.91 1.06 8.60
C GLU A 406 14.42 1.18 8.86
N TYR A 407 14.94 0.32 9.71
CA TYR A 407 16.37 0.05 9.89
C TYR A 407 16.57 -1.43 10.23
N PRO A 408 17.79 -1.99 10.15
CA PRO A 408 18.01 -3.39 10.50
C PRO A 408 17.56 -3.67 11.94
N MET A 409 16.70 -4.68 12.11
CA MET A 409 16.11 -5.12 13.38
C MET A 409 15.21 -4.11 14.13
N ILE A 410 15.10 -2.85 13.70
CA ILE A 410 14.35 -1.81 14.40
C ILE A 410 13.63 -0.89 13.42
N CYS A 411 12.38 -0.55 13.72
CA CYS A 411 11.60 0.39 12.94
C CYS A 411 10.86 1.39 13.83
N PHE A 412 10.58 2.57 13.27
CA PHE A 412 9.82 3.63 13.91
C PHE A 412 8.41 3.66 13.32
N ASN A 413 7.39 3.62 14.17
CA ASN A 413 6.01 3.40 13.79
C ASN A 413 5.04 4.31 14.55
N GLY A 414 3.95 4.65 13.87
CA GLY A 414 2.73 5.18 14.48
C GLY A 414 1.52 4.33 14.08
N PRO A 415 0.28 4.82 14.24
CA PRO A 415 -0.14 5.96 15.05
C PRO A 415 -0.33 5.58 16.54
N ARG A 416 -0.65 6.59 17.37
CA ARG A 416 -1.20 6.43 18.72
C ARG A 416 -2.74 6.44 18.69
N PRO A 417 -3.43 5.89 19.71
CA PRO A 417 -4.85 6.13 19.92
C PRO A 417 -5.13 7.59 20.30
N GLU A 418 -6.41 7.94 20.44
CA GLU A 418 -6.84 9.22 21.02
C GLU A 418 -6.52 9.26 22.53
N GLU A 419 -6.51 10.44 23.15
CA GLU A 419 -6.15 10.62 24.57
C GLU A 419 -7.03 9.82 25.56
N ASP A 420 -8.27 9.54 25.17
CA ASP A 420 -9.22 8.72 25.94
C ASP A 420 -8.99 7.20 25.78
N GLY A 421 -7.98 6.80 25.00
CA GLY A 421 -7.65 5.41 24.67
C GLY A 421 -8.53 4.79 23.58
N THR A 422 -9.47 5.53 23.00
CA THR A 422 -10.27 5.07 21.86
C THR A 422 -9.52 5.24 20.54
N TYR A 423 -9.96 4.53 19.51
CA TYR A 423 -9.35 4.65 18.18
C TYR A 423 -10.30 4.23 17.07
N SER A 424 -10.13 4.87 15.91
CA SER A 424 -10.91 4.57 14.71
C SER A 424 -10.46 3.26 14.04
N LYS A 425 -11.32 2.72 13.15
CA LYS A 425 -10.94 1.63 12.23
C LYS A 425 -9.65 1.96 11.47
N ARG A 426 -9.54 3.19 10.97
CA ARG A 426 -8.37 3.66 10.21
C ARG A 426 -7.11 3.63 11.06
N THR A 427 -7.19 4.00 12.32
CA THR A 427 -6.06 4.00 13.26
C THR A 427 -5.61 2.57 13.56
N LYS A 428 -6.55 1.64 13.84
CA LYS A 428 -6.25 0.21 14.07
C LYS A 428 -5.47 -0.41 12.91
N TYR A 429 -6.05 -0.42 11.71
CA TYR A 429 -5.39 -1.03 10.56
C TYR A 429 -4.19 -0.21 10.06
N GLY A 430 -4.14 1.09 10.37
CA GLY A 430 -2.96 1.92 10.16
C GLY A 430 -1.76 1.43 10.95
N LEU A 431 -1.91 1.16 12.26
CA LEU A 431 -0.82 0.60 13.09
C LEU A 431 -0.41 -0.78 12.60
N ILE A 432 -1.37 -1.70 12.40
CA ILE A 432 -1.05 -3.07 12.00
C ILE A 432 -0.32 -3.08 10.66
N GLY A 433 -0.83 -2.34 9.66
CA GLY A 433 -0.24 -2.30 8.33
C GLY A 433 1.16 -1.66 8.32
N VAL A 434 1.38 -0.57 9.05
CA VAL A 434 2.71 0.07 9.08
C VAL A 434 3.72 -0.80 9.81
N VAL A 435 3.37 -1.42 10.95
CA VAL A 435 4.28 -2.36 11.62
C VAL A 435 4.63 -3.54 10.71
N ILE A 436 3.67 -4.08 9.95
CA ILE A 436 3.95 -5.13 8.96
C ILE A 436 4.90 -4.63 7.86
N HIS A 437 4.69 -3.40 7.37
CA HIS A 437 5.54 -2.79 6.34
C HIS A 437 6.97 -2.57 6.84
N GLU A 438 7.14 -1.87 7.96
CA GLU A 438 8.46 -1.49 8.45
C GLU A 438 9.26 -2.69 8.98
N VAL A 439 8.60 -3.69 9.57
CA VAL A 439 9.27 -4.96 9.92
C VAL A 439 9.61 -5.75 8.67
N GLY A 440 8.76 -5.72 7.64
CA GLY A 440 8.98 -6.35 6.35
C GLY A 440 10.24 -5.87 5.64
N HIS A 441 10.60 -4.60 5.84
CA HIS A 441 11.82 -4.03 5.29
C HIS A 441 13.11 -4.71 5.79
N ASN A 442 13.05 -5.51 6.87
CA ASN A 442 14.18 -6.34 7.25
C ASN A 442 14.63 -7.31 6.14
N TRP A 443 13.72 -7.70 5.24
CA TRP A 443 14.09 -8.42 4.02
C TRP A 443 14.48 -7.46 2.92
N PHE A 444 13.58 -6.55 2.55
CA PHE A 444 13.76 -5.58 1.47
C PHE A 444 13.87 -4.17 2.06
N PRO A 445 15.05 -3.58 2.30
CA PRO A 445 16.33 -4.01 1.73
C PRO A 445 17.38 -4.43 2.77
N MET A 446 17.01 -4.71 4.03
CA MET A 446 18.04 -4.95 5.07
C MET A 446 18.77 -6.28 4.94
N VAL A 447 18.25 -7.22 4.15
CA VAL A 447 18.96 -8.46 3.79
C VAL A 447 19.18 -8.53 2.28
N ILE A 448 18.18 -8.15 1.48
CA ILE A 448 18.26 -8.08 0.01
C ILE A 448 18.56 -6.63 -0.34
N ASN A 449 19.85 -6.30 -0.40
CA ASN A 449 20.39 -4.95 -0.29
C ASN A 449 20.29 -4.15 -1.59
N SER A 450 19.08 -3.87 -2.08
CA SER A 450 18.84 -3.06 -3.27
C SER A 450 19.30 -1.60 -3.12
N ASP A 451 19.55 -0.96 -4.27
CA ASP A 451 19.89 0.46 -4.34
C ASP A 451 18.63 1.32 -4.37
N GLU A 452 18.09 1.59 -3.18
CA GLU A 452 16.90 2.42 -3.04
C GLU A 452 17.05 3.85 -3.56
N ARG A 453 18.27 4.38 -3.47
CA ARG A 453 18.59 5.75 -3.94
C ARG A 453 18.34 5.87 -5.44
N GLN A 454 18.48 4.77 -6.18
CA GLN A 454 18.24 4.70 -7.60
C GLN A 454 16.88 4.07 -7.95
N TRP A 455 16.51 2.98 -7.27
CA TRP A 455 15.40 2.10 -7.60
C TRP A 455 14.47 1.88 -6.40
N THR A 456 13.91 2.94 -5.83
CA THR A 456 13.04 2.87 -4.63
C THR A 456 11.96 1.80 -4.68
N TRP A 457 11.40 1.50 -5.85
CA TRP A 457 10.38 0.46 -5.98
C TRP A 457 10.88 -0.95 -5.62
N MET A 458 12.19 -1.23 -5.72
CA MET A 458 12.74 -2.53 -5.33
C MET A 458 12.64 -2.75 -3.82
N ASP A 459 12.63 -1.68 -3.05
CA ASP A 459 12.54 -1.71 -1.61
C ASP A 459 11.04 -1.63 -1.28
N GLU A 460 10.42 -0.53 -1.66
CA GLU A 460 9.04 -0.20 -1.30
C GLU A 460 7.99 -1.08 -1.99
N GLY A 461 8.19 -1.41 -3.25
CA GLY A 461 7.24 -2.17 -4.06
C GLY A 461 7.29 -3.67 -3.76
N LEU A 462 8.49 -4.23 -3.60
CA LEU A 462 8.67 -5.63 -3.19
C LEU A 462 8.17 -5.83 -1.76
N ASN A 463 8.50 -4.91 -0.86
CA ASN A 463 7.99 -4.93 0.52
C ASN A 463 6.46 -4.80 0.54
N THR A 464 5.88 -3.84 -0.18
CA THR A 464 4.41 -3.66 -0.26
C THR A 464 3.70 -4.91 -0.81
N PHE A 465 4.31 -5.64 -1.75
CA PHE A 465 3.74 -6.88 -2.26
C PHE A 465 3.64 -7.96 -1.17
N VAL A 466 4.72 -8.20 -0.41
CA VAL A 466 4.69 -9.20 0.67
C VAL A 466 3.87 -8.71 1.88
N GLN A 467 3.86 -7.41 2.13
CA GLN A 467 2.95 -6.77 3.09
C GLN A 467 1.50 -7.10 2.72
N PHE A 468 1.10 -6.93 1.47
CA PHE A 468 -0.26 -7.23 1.03
C PHE A 468 -0.63 -8.69 1.34
N LEU A 469 0.23 -9.66 1.01
CA LEU A 469 0.00 -11.06 1.35
C LEU A 469 -0.13 -11.28 2.86
N THR A 470 0.75 -10.64 3.64
CA THR A 470 0.78 -10.74 5.11
C THR A 470 -0.47 -10.12 5.75
N GLU A 471 -0.93 -8.98 5.24
CA GLU A 471 -2.17 -8.32 5.65
C GLU A 471 -3.40 -9.20 5.36
N GLN A 472 -3.47 -9.84 4.20
CA GLN A 472 -4.56 -10.76 3.86
C GLN A 472 -4.59 -12.02 4.74
N LEU A 473 -3.45 -12.40 5.34
CA LEU A 473 -3.36 -13.52 6.29
C LEU A 473 -3.70 -13.13 7.74
N TRP A 474 -3.86 -11.83 8.04
CA TRP A 474 -4.18 -11.36 9.39
C TRP A 474 -5.66 -11.62 9.76
N GLU A 475 -6.58 -11.33 8.85
CA GLU A 475 -8.02 -11.61 9.00
C GLU A 475 -8.74 -11.65 7.64
N GLU A 476 -9.87 -12.37 7.55
CA GLU A 476 -10.60 -12.66 6.30
C GLU A 476 -10.94 -11.41 5.43
N LYS A 477 -11.18 -10.26 6.06
CA LYS A 477 -11.62 -9.03 5.36
C LYS A 477 -10.70 -7.85 5.68
N TYR A 478 -9.40 -8.12 5.73
CA TYR A 478 -8.40 -7.09 5.97
C TYR A 478 -8.52 -5.98 4.89
N PRO A 479 -8.68 -4.71 5.28
CA PRO A 479 -8.92 -3.61 4.35
C PRO A 479 -7.61 -3.07 3.74
N ALA A 480 -6.87 -3.92 3.03
CA ALA A 480 -5.61 -3.55 2.39
C ALA A 480 -5.84 -2.43 1.36
N ARG A 481 -4.93 -1.46 1.33
CA ARG A 481 -5.04 -0.29 0.42
C ARG A 481 -4.29 -0.46 -0.90
N ARG A 482 -3.28 -1.32 -0.94
CA ARG A 482 -2.38 -1.57 -2.08
C ARG A 482 -2.33 -3.07 -2.39
N GLY A 483 -1.99 -3.45 -3.62
CA GLY A 483 -1.88 -4.84 -4.07
C GLY A 483 -3.04 -5.29 -4.96
N GLU A 484 -4.28 -4.98 -4.59
CA GLU A 484 -5.46 -5.32 -5.41
C GLU A 484 -5.50 -4.56 -6.74
N ALA A 485 -5.74 -5.26 -7.84
CA ALA A 485 -5.74 -4.71 -9.19
C ALA A 485 -6.83 -3.63 -9.40
N ARG A 486 -8.03 -3.82 -8.84
CA ARG A 486 -9.11 -2.82 -8.93
C ARG A 486 -8.79 -1.45 -8.32
N ASN A 487 -7.76 -1.34 -7.48
CA ASN A 487 -7.45 -0.11 -6.76
C ASN A 487 -6.42 0.78 -7.50
N ILE A 488 -5.80 0.31 -8.59
CA ILE A 488 -4.69 1.03 -9.25
C ILE A 488 -5.12 1.83 -10.50
N SER A 489 -6.28 1.55 -11.09
CA SER A 489 -6.71 2.13 -12.38
C SER A 489 -6.72 3.66 -12.40
N ASP A 490 -7.16 4.31 -11.31
CA ASP A 490 -7.13 5.77 -11.15
C ASP A 490 -5.71 6.34 -11.25
N PHE A 491 -4.70 5.61 -10.75
CA PHE A 491 -3.30 6.02 -10.87
C PHE A 491 -2.77 5.75 -12.28
N MET A 492 -3.12 4.61 -12.87
CA MET A 492 -2.66 4.20 -14.19
C MET A 492 -3.15 5.14 -15.31
N THR A 493 -4.26 5.84 -15.10
CA THR A 493 -4.83 6.84 -16.03
C THR A 493 -4.44 8.30 -15.67
N SER A 494 -3.67 8.51 -14.60
CA SER A 494 -3.27 9.84 -14.13
C SER A 494 -2.26 10.51 -15.06
N GLU A 495 -2.48 11.79 -15.37
CA GLU A 495 -1.52 12.63 -16.11
C GLU A 495 -0.19 12.86 -15.35
N ARG A 496 -0.15 12.56 -14.05
CA ARG A 496 1.05 12.66 -13.21
C ARG A 496 1.78 11.33 -13.01
N GLN A 497 1.42 10.31 -13.79
CA GLN A 497 2.11 9.03 -13.78
C GLN A 497 3.48 9.15 -14.50
N VAL A 498 4.46 8.43 -13.97
CA VAL A 498 5.76 8.16 -14.60
C VAL A 498 6.03 6.65 -14.57
N PRO A 499 6.93 6.10 -15.40
CA PRO A 499 7.33 4.69 -15.31
C PRO A 499 7.86 4.31 -13.91
N ILE A 500 7.75 3.03 -13.52
CA ILE A 500 8.31 2.54 -12.24
C ILE A 500 9.83 2.72 -12.23
N MET A 501 10.48 2.57 -13.39
CA MET A 501 11.93 2.76 -13.59
C MET A 501 12.36 4.25 -13.60
N THR A 502 11.77 5.05 -12.71
CA THR A 502 12.10 6.48 -12.52
C THR A 502 12.87 6.66 -11.21
N ASN A 503 13.91 7.49 -11.21
CA ASN A 503 14.68 7.80 -10.00
C ASN A 503 13.80 8.45 -8.91
N SER A 504 14.06 8.10 -7.65
CA SER A 504 13.32 8.52 -6.46
C SER A 504 13.12 10.03 -6.35
N GLU A 505 14.14 10.81 -6.71
CA GLU A 505 14.12 12.28 -6.61
C GLU A 505 13.28 12.94 -7.73
N SER A 506 12.79 12.16 -8.71
CA SER A 506 11.98 12.64 -9.84
C SER A 506 10.53 12.14 -9.81
N LEU A 507 10.12 11.43 -8.75
CA LEU A 507 8.77 10.87 -8.64
C LEU A 507 7.71 11.96 -8.37
N LEU A 508 6.67 11.99 -9.21
CA LEU A 508 5.56 12.94 -9.07
C LEU A 508 4.47 12.48 -8.09
N GLN A 509 4.25 11.16 -8.01
CA GLN A 509 3.32 10.51 -7.08
C GLN A 509 4.01 9.34 -6.38
N PHE A 510 4.93 9.67 -5.46
CA PHE A 510 5.82 8.74 -4.77
C PHE A 510 5.10 7.48 -4.25
N GLY A 511 4.04 7.66 -3.47
CA GLY A 511 3.29 6.56 -2.86
C GLY A 511 2.60 5.60 -3.84
N ASN A 512 2.25 6.04 -5.04
CA ASN A 512 1.62 5.18 -6.04
C ASN A 512 2.67 4.51 -6.93
N ASN A 513 3.70 5.24 -7.35
CA ASN A 513 4.73 4.74 -8.23
C ASN A 513 5.69 3.76 -7.53
N ALA A 514 6.18 4.11 -6.32
CA ALA A 514 7.16 3.29 -5.61
C ALA A 514 6.54 2.08 -4.89
N TYR A 515 5.25 2.15 -4.50
CA TYR A 515 4.60 1.12 -3.68
C TYR A 515 3.45 0.43 -4.41
N ALA A 516 2.41 1.18 -4.79
CA ALA A 516 1.14 0.60 -5.20
C ALA A 516 1.23 -0.10 -6.57
N LYS A 517 1.79 0.57 -7.58
CA LYS A 517 1.93 0.03 -8.93
C LYS A 517 2.81 -1.24 -8.99
N PRO A 518 4.03 -1.28 -8.42
CA PRO A 518 4.84 -2.51 -8.41
C PRO A 518 4.17 -3.64 -7.61
N ALA A 519 3.57 -3.35 -6.45
CA ALA A 519 2.88 -4.38 -5.66
C ALA A 519 1.67 -4.96 -6.40
N THR A 520 0.87 -4.12 -7.06
CA THR A 520 -0.25 -4.56 -7.89
C THR A 520 0.25 -5.34 -9.11
N ALA A 521 1.31 -4.89 -9.77
CA ALA A 521 1.91 -5.64 -10.88
C ALA A 521 2.31 -7.05 -10.45
N LEU A 522 3.06 -7.19 -9.34
CA LEU A 522 3.47 -8.50 -8.82
C LEU A 522 2.29 -9.37 -8.38
N ASN A 523 1.24 -8.77 -7.80
CA ASN A 523 0.03 -9.50 -7.44
C ASN A 523 -0.73 -10.01 -8.68
N ILE A 524 -0.84 -9.22 -9.74
CA ILE A 524 -1.41 -9.66 -11.03
C ILE A 524 -0.55 -10.77 -11.64
N LEU A 525 0.78 -10.62 -11.59
CA LEU A 525 1.71 -11.63 -12.07
C LEU A 525 1.51 -12.95 -11.33
N ARG A 526 1.29 -12.90 -10.01
CA ARG A 526 1.03 -14.05 -9.15
C ARG A 526 -0.36 -14.69 -9.37
N GLU A 527 -1.43 -13.90 -9.37
CA GLU A 527 -2.80 -14.44 -9.34
C GLU A 527 -3.34 -14.75 -10.74
N SER A 528 -2.94 -13.98 -11.76
CA SER A 528 -3.62 -13.99 -13.06
C SER A 528 -2.72 -14.43 -14.23
N ILE A 529 -1.40 -14.37 -14.09
CA ILE A 529 -0.45 -14.70 -15.17
C ILE A 529 0.29 -16.03 -14.90
N LEU A 530 1.08 -16.12 -13.82
CA LEU A 530 1.89 -17.30 -13.50
C LEU A 530 1.14 -18.32 -12.63
N GLY A 531 0.20 -17.86 -11.80
CA GLY A 531 -0.35 -18.64 -10.71
C GLY A 531 0.61 -18.69 -9.50
N ARG A 532 0.02 -18.95 -8.33
CA ARG A 532 0.72 -18.85 -7.03
C ARG A 532 1.95 -19.75 -6.93
N GLU A 533 1.85 -21.01 -7.38
CA GLU A 533 2.95 -21.98 -7.23
C GLU A 533 4.22 -21.56 -7.97
N LEU A 534 4.10 -21.20 -9.25
CA LEU A 534 5.23 -20.77 -10.07
C LEU A 534 5.78 -19.43 -9.60
N PHE A 535 4.91 -18.47 -9.31
CA PHE A 535 5.33 -17.16 -8.83
C PHE A 535 6.04 -17.26 -7.46
N ASP A 536 5.44 -17.94 -6.49
CA ASP A 536 5.98 -18.04 -5.13
C ASP A 536 7.34 -18.76 -5.15
N PHE A 537 7.50 -19.80 -5.98
CA PHE A 537 8.79 -20.45 -6.19
C PHE A 537 9.83 -19.49 -6.76
N ALA A 538 9.49 -18.76 -7.83
CA ALA A 538 10.43 -17.86 -8.51
C ALA A 538 10.81 -16.64 -7.65
N PHE A 539 9.85 -16.04 -6.95
CA PHE A 539 10.09 -14.92 -6.03
C PHE A 539 10.94 -15.35 -4.82
N LYS A 540 10.68 -16.55 -4.28
CA LYS A 540 11.50 -17.15 -3.22
C LYS A 540 12.92 -17.45 -3.68
N GLU A 541 13.09 -17.89 -4.93
CA GLU A 541 14.40 -18.11 -5.53
C GLU A 541 15.18 -16.81 -5.71
N TYR A 542 14.52 -15.70 -6.11
CA TYR A 542 15.13 -14.36 -6.11
C TYR A 542 15.63 -13.97 -4.73
N ALA A 543 14.77 -14.10 -3.70
CA ALA A 543 15.15 -13.78 -2.33
C ALA A 543 16.34 -14.61 -1.84
N LYS A 544 16.41 -15.90 -2.18
CA LYS A 544 17.54 -16.78 -1.85
C LYS A 544 18.83 -16.39 -2.57
N ARG A 545 18.76 -16.10 -3.87
CA ARG A 545 19.91 -15.71 -4.70
C ARG A 545 20.56 -14.42 -4.20
N TRP A 546 19.75 -13.49 -3.71
CA TRP A 546 20.20 -12.14 -3.35
C TRP A 546 20.23 -11.84 -1.86
N ALA A 547 19.96 -12.84 -1.01
CA ALA A 547 20.14 -12.69 0.44
C ALA A 547 21.59 -12.29 0.76
N PHE A 548 21.75 -11.19 1.49
CA PHE A 548 23.04 -10.54 1.80
C PHE A 548 23.85 -10.14 0.57
N HIS A 549 23.18 -9.81 -0.53
CA HIS A 549 23.78 -9.30 -1.77
C HIS A 549 22.96 -8.11 -2.29
N ARG A 550 23.48 -7.41 -3.31
CA ARG A 550 22.88 -6.19 -3.91
C ARG A 550 22.29 -6.43 -5.30
N PRO A 551 21.00 -6.77 -5.43
CA PRO A 551 20.35 -6.97 -6.73
C PRO A 551 20.13 -5.65 -7.47
N GLN A 552 20.05 -5.73 -8.80
CA GLN A 552 19.53 -4.70 -9.69
C GLN A 552 18.17 -5.14 -10.27
N PRO A 553 17.37 -4.24 -10.84
CA PRO A 553 16.09 -4.58 -11.48
C PRO A 553 16.17 -5.77 -12.46
N ALA A 554 17.23 -5.81 -13.27
CA ALA A 554 17.45 -6.87 -14.24
C ALA A 554 17.67 -8.25 -13.60
N ASP A 555 18.19 -8.30 -12.37
CA ASP A 555 18.42 -9.55 -11.65
C ASP A 555 17.10 -10.16 -11.14
N LEU A 556 16.15 -9.32 -10.73
CA LEU A 556 14.78 -9.75 -10.40
C LEU A 556 14.08 -10.29 -11.65
N PHE A 557 14.06 -9.52 -12.74
CA PHE A 557 13.34 -9.88 -13.97
C PHE A 557 13.85 -11.22 -14.51
N ARG A 558 15.18 -11.37 -14.62
CA ARG A 558 15.80 -12.64 -15.06
C ARG A 558 15.53 -13.79 -14.12
N THR A 559 15.57 -13.57 -12.81
CA THR A 559 15.28 -14.65 -11.87
C THR A 559 13.84 -15.12 -11.99
N LEU A 560 12.88 -14.21 -12.14
CA LEU A 560 11.48 -14.57 -12.29
C LEU A 560 11.23 -15.35 -13.59
N GLU A 561 11.86 -14.96 -14.70
CA GLU A 561 11.76 -15.70 -15.97
C GLU A 561 12.49 -17.05 -15.94
N ASP A 562 13.73 -17.09 -15.43
CA ASP A 562 14.56 -18.29 -15.30
C ASP A 562 13.89 -19.36 -14.42
N ALA A 563 13.35 -18.96 -13.28
CA ALA A 563 12.74 -19.88 -12.32
C ALA A 563 11.30 -20.28 -12.69
N SER A 564 10.56 -19.44 -13.43
CA SER A 564 9.19 -19.76 -13.87
C SER A 564 9.13 -20.47 -15.23
N GLY A 565 10.14 -20.28 -16.08
CA GLY A 565 10.13 -20.77 -17.47
C GLY A 565 9.17 -20.01 -18.39
N VAL A 566 8.79 -18.78 -18.03
CA VAL A 566 7.85 -17.93 -18.78
C VAL A 566 8.56 -16.66 -19.24
N ASP A 567 8.35 -16.27 -20.50
CA ASP A 567 8.79 -14.98 -21.03
C ASP A 567 7.87 -13.86 -20.52
N LEU A 568 8.45 -12.91 -19.78
CA LEU A 568 7.75 -11.82 -19.11
C LEU A 568 8.18 -10.45 -19.66
N ASP A 569 8.91 -10.40 -20.78
CA ASP A 569 9.43 -9.14 -21.34
C ASP A 569 8.32 -8.14 -21.65
N TRP A 570 7.19 -8.62 -22.18
CA TRP A 570 6.00 -7.81 -22.44
C TRP A 570 5.41 -7.22 -21.15
N PHE A 571 5.44 -7.99 -20.06
CA PHE A 571 4.90 -7.60 -18.76
C PHE A 571 5.79 -6.54 -18.11
N TRP A 572 7.11 -6.79 -18.04
CA TRP A 572 8.09 -5.85 -17.53
C TRP A 572 8.07 -4.55 -18.34
N ARG A 573 8.04 -4.63 -19.67
CA ARG A 573 7.94 -3.46 -20.55
C ARG A 573 6.71 -2.61 -20.25
N GLY A 574 5.54 -3.24 -20.19
CA GLY A 574 4.27 -2.57 -19.93
C GLY A 574 4.22 -1.94 -18.54
N TRP A 575 4.45 -2.71 -17.49
CA TRP A 575 4.28 -2.25 -16.11
C TRP A 575 5.42 -1.36 -15.63
N PHE A 576 6.68 -1.63 -16.01
CA PHE A 576 7.85 -0.98 -15.39
C PHE A 576 8.44 0.15 -16.22
N TYR A 577 8.42 0.04 -17.55
CA TYR A 577 9.06 0.99 -18.46
C TYR A 577 8.08 1.93 -19.16
N SER A 578 6.77 1.73 -19.01
CA SER A 578 5.73 2.54 -19.66
C SER A 578 4.78 3.22 -18.68
N THR A 579 3.94 4.11 -19.23
CA THR A 579 2.79 4.72 -18.56
C THR A 579 1.46 4.23 -19.17
N ASP A 580 1.49 3.15 -19.95
CA ASP A 580 0.29 2.53 -20.52
C ASP A 580 -0.57 1.92 -19.40
N HIS A 581 -1.85 1.72 -19.67
CA HIS A 581 -2.82 1.13 -18.74
C HIS A 581 -3.71 0.10 -19.43
N ALA A 582 -4.37 -0.77 -18.65
CA ALA A 582 -5.30 -1.76 -19.18
C ALA A 582 -6.66 -1.10 -19.47
N ASP A 583 -7.18 -1.29 -20.68
CA ASP A 583 -8.55 -0.94 -21.09
C ASP A 583 -8.90 -1.84 -22.28
N VAL A 584 -9.62 -2.95 -22.00
CA VAL A 584 -9.94 -4.01 -22.95
C VAL A 584 -11.44 -4.07 -23.18
N ALA A 585 -11.87 -3.50 -24.30
CA ALA A 585 -13.27 -3.45 -24.70
C ALA A 585 -13.69 -4.67 -25.54
N ILE A 586 -14.94 -5.12 -25.34
CA ILE A 586 -15.64 -5.95 -26.33
C ILE A 586 -16.20 -5.04 -27.42
N GLU A 587 -15.53 -4.97 -28.56
CA GLU A 587 -15.92 -4.08 -29.67
C GLU A 587 -17.07 -4.66 -30.51
N ARG A 588 -17.09 -5.99 -30.69
CA ARG A 588 -18.12 -6.66 -31.48
C ARG A 588 -18.21 -8.14 -31.15
N VAL A 589 -19.44 -8.66 -31.11
CA VAL A 589 -19.72 -10.10 -31.11
C VAL A 589 -20.51 -10.42 -32.38
N VAL A 590 -20.08 -11.44 -33.11
CA VAL A 590 -20.81 -11.97 -34.27
C VAL A 590 -21.11 -13.44 -34.00
N GLU A 591 -22.40 -13.78 -33.94
CA GLU A 591 -22.86 -15.16 -33.93
C GLU A 591 -22.91 -15.68 -35.37
N PHE A 592 -22.39 -16.88 -35.58
CA PHE A 592 -22.50 -17.65 -36.80
C PHE A 592 -23.24 -18.95 -36.49
N SER A 593 -24.28 -19.22 -37.26
CA SER A 593 -24.95 -20.52 -37.30
C SER A 593 -24.39 -21.35 -38.44
N LEU A 594 -24.30 -22.67 -38.24
CA LEU A 594 -23.95 -23.59 -39.31
C LEU A 594 -25.18 -23.78 -40.22
N GLU A 595 -25.10 -23.31 -41.47
CA GLU A 595 -26.06 -23.69 -42.49
C GLU A 595 -25.88 -25.18 -42.81
N LYS A 596 -26.96 -25.96 -42.70
CA LYS A 596 -26.90 -27.42 -42.85
C LYS A 596 -26.97 -27.85 -44.32
N GLY A 597 -27.14 -26.90 -45.23
CA GLY A 597 -27.36 -27.14 -46.65
C GLY A 597 -28.78 -27.62 -46.97
N ASN A 598 -29.63 -27.80 -45.95
CA ASN A 598 -30.98 -28.31 -46.12
C ASN A 598 -31.90 -27.15 -46.54
N PRO A 599 -32.38 -27.13 -47.80
CA PRO A 599 -33.16 -26.02 -48.30
C PRO A 599 -34.51 -25.87 -47.58
N ASP A 600 -35.07 -26.94 -47.00
CA ASP A 600 -36.30 -26.88 -46.21
C ASP A 600 -36.11 -26.23 -44.83
N ILE A 601 -34.87 -26.01 -44.39
CA ILE A 601 -34.52 -25.34 -43.13
C ILE A 601 -33.92 -23.96 -43.42
N ASP A 602 -32.88 -23.91 -44.26
CA ASP A 602 -32.04 -22.72 -44.43
C ASP A 602 -32.76 -21.62 -45.23
N LYS A 603 -33.53 -21.97 -46.28
CA LYS A 603 -34.23 -20.96 -47.10
C LYS A 603 -35.38 -20.27 -46.34
N PRO A 604 -36.26 -20.99 -45.61
CA PRO A 604 -37.25 -20.34 -44.75
C PRO A 604 -36.62 -19.42 -43.70
N ALA A 605 -35.50 -19.81 -43.07
CA ALA A 605 -34.79 -18.98 -42.10
C ALA A 605 -34.29 -17.68 -42.74
N ARG A 606 -33.59 -17.74 -43.89
CA ARG A 606 -33.16 -16.54 -44.63
C ARG A 606 -34.33 -15.65 -45.05
N LYS A 607 -35.50 -16.24 -45.33
CA LYS A 607 -36.71 -15.50 -45.72
C LYS A 607 -37.30 -14.76 -44.53
N GLU A 608 -37.34 -15.39 -43.36
CA GLU A 608 -37.73 -14.76 -42.10
C GLU A 608 -36.80 -13.60 -41.74
N ASP A 609 -35.47 -13.78 -41.88
CA ASP A 609 -34.49 -12.70 -41.65
C ASP A 609 -34.72 -11.52 -42.59
N ARG A 610 -34.84 -11.78 -43.90
CA ARG A 610 -35.08 -10.75 -44.92
C ARG A 610 -36.39 -9.98 -44.69
N ASP A 611 -37.45 -10.69 -44.30
CA ASP A 611 -38.78 -10.12 -44.15
C ASP A 611 -39.00 -9.50 -42.76
N GLY A 612 -38.15 -9.83 -41.78
CA GLY A 612 -38.11 -9.26 -40.43
C GLY A 612 -37.46 -7.88 -40.33
N ASP A 613 -36.75 -7.45 -41.38
CA ASP A 613 -36.14 -6.12 -41.45
C ASP A 613 -37.19 -5.00 -41.29
N PRO A 614 -36.89 -3.94 -40.51
CA PRO A 614 -37.77 -2.79 -40.40
C PRO A 614 -38.03 -2.20 -41.78
N GLU A 615 -39.30 -1.95 -42.09
CA GLU A 615 -39.65 -1.37 -43.39
C GLU A 615 -38.95 -0.02 -43.57
N TRP A 616 -38.07 0.12 -44.57
CA TRP A 616 -37.34 1.36 -44.81
C TRP A 616 -38.27 2.54 -45.11
N ILE A 617 -37.87 3.73 -44.66
CA ILE A 617 -38.70 4.94 -44.68
C ILE A 617 -39.27 5.30 -46.07
N THR A 618 -38.55 4.95 -47.13
CA THR A 618 -39.00 5.12 -48.51
C THR A 618 -40.19 4.22 -48.84
N ARG A 619 -40.20 2.94 -48.44
CA ARG A 619 -41.38 2.07 -48.64
C ARG A 619 -42.55 2.56 -47.80
N GLN A 620 -42.33 2.90 -46.53
CA GLN A 620 -43.36 3.44 -45.65
C GLN A 620 -44.04 4.69 -46.24
N ARG A 621 -43.24 5.69 -46.66
CA ARG A 621 -43.76 6.93 -47.25
C ARG A 621 -44.39 6.72 -48.63
N ASN A 622 -43.89 5.76 -49.39
CA ASN A 622 -44.41 5.47 -50.71
C ASN A 622 -45.62 4.52 -50.69
N LYS A 623 -46.11 4.06 -49.52
CA LYS A 623 -47.32 3.21 -49.44
C LYS A 623 -48.55 3.87 -50.06
N GLU A 624 -48.70 5.18 -49.90
CA GLU A 624 -49.84 5.93 -50.43
C GLU A 624 -49.63 6.44 -51.87
N ILE A 625 -48.44 6.21 -52.44
CA ILE A 625 -48.14 6.58 -53.81
C ILE A 625 -48.46 5.40 -54.73
N SER A 626 -49.49 5.56 -55.55
CA SER A 626 -49.91 4.55 -56.52
C SER A 626 -48.76 4.10 -57.42
N LYS A 627 -48.54 2.79 -57.48
CA LYS A 627 -47.47 2.17 -58.28
C LYS A 627 -47.86 2.09 -59.74
N ARG A 628 -46.85 2.05 -60.61
CA ARG A 628 -47.08 1.88 -62.05
C ARG A 628 -47.72 0.52 -62.36
N THR A 629 -47.34 -0.54 -61.66
CA THR A 629 -47.92 -1.88 -61.79
C THR A 629 -49.37 -1.97 -61.31
N GLU A 630 -49.79 -1.13 -60.35
CA GLU A 630 -51.21 -1.01 -59.96
C GLU A 630 -52.04 -0.33 -61.05
N ARG A 631 -51.44 0.61 -61.78
CA ARG A 631 -52.09 1.33 -62.90
C ARG A 631 -52.05 0.55 -64.21
N PHE A 632 -51.06 -0.33 -64.39
CA PHE A 632 -50.79 -1.12 -65.59
C PHE A 632 -50.45 -2.58 -65.20
N PRO A 633 -51.46 -3.42 -64.91
CA PRO A 633 -51.26 -4.80 -64.48
C PRO A 633 -50.55 -5.69 -65.51
N GLU A 634 -50.53 -5.31 -66.79
CA GLU A 634 -49.79 -6.01 -67.86
C GLU A 634 -48.27 -6.01 -67.66
N LEU A 635 -47.77 -5.18 -66.73
CA LEU A 635 -46.37 -5.14 -66.34
C LEU A 635 -46.00 -6.20 -65.28
N LEU A 636 -46.98 -6.93 -64.73
CA LEU A 636 -46.72 -8.02 -63.79
C LEU A 636 -46.24 -9.27 -64.53
N ASP A 637 -45.11 -9.83 -64.12
CA ASP A 637 -44.53 -11.05 -64.65
C ASP A 637 -44.23 -12.08 -63.52
N PHE A 638 -43.52 -13.15 -63.90
CA PHE A 638 -43.09 -14.20 -62.97
C PHE A 638 -42.37 -13.65 -61.73
N TYR A 639 -41.49 -12.65 -61.89
CA TYR A 639 -40.65 -12.10 -60.84
C TYR A 639 -41.42 -11.21 -59.86
N ASN A 640 -42.66 -10.82 -60.18
CA ASN A 640 -43.52 -10.10 -59.23
C ASN A 640 -44.14 -10.99 -58.16
N SER A 641 -44.17 -12.32 -58.37
CA SER A 641 -44.65 -13.31 -57.39
C SER A 641 -43.61 -14.35 -57.00
N PHE A 642 -42.52 -14.48 -57.75
CA PHE A 642 -41.42 -15.41 -57.45
C PHE A 642 -40.56 -14.87 -56.31
N ASP A 643 -40.30 -15.74 -55.35
CA ASP A 643 -39.34 -15.48 -54.28
C ASP A 643 -38.17 -16.46 -54.44
N GLU A 644 -36.95 -15.93 -54.54
CA GLU A 644 -35.73 -16.73 -54.68
C GLU A 644 -35.46 -17.64 -53.47
N LEU A 645 -36.08 -17.33 -52.33
CA LEU A 645 -36.03 -18.11 -51.08
C LEU A 645 -37.16 -19.14 -50.97
N ASP A 646 -38.00 -19.29 -51.99
CA ASP A 646 -38.92 -20.43 -52.02
C ASP A 646 -38.15 -21.74 -52.28
N VAL A 647 -38.53 -22.80 -51.56
CA VAL A 647 -37.92 -24.12 -51.69
C VAL A 647 -38.41 -24.79 -52.97
N THR A 648 -37.48 -25.13 -53.85
CA THR A 648 -37.78 -25.82 -55.11
C THR A 648 -37.39 -27.29 -55.06
N GLU A 649 -38.01 -28.09 -55.94
CA GLU A 649 -37.66 -29.51 -56.10
C GLU A 649 -36.22 -29.73 -56.62
N LYS A 650 -35.63 -28.72 -57.26
CA LYS A 650 -34.21 -28.76 -57.61
C LYS A 650 -33.33 -28.66 -56.37
N ASP A 651 -33.66 -27.78 -55.44
CA ASP A 651 -32.87 -27.57 -54.22
C ASP A 651 -32.80 -28.85 -53.36
N ARG A 652 -33.93 -29.56 -53.21
CA ARG A 652 -33.98 -30.83 -52.46
C ARG A 652 -33.10 -31.92 -53.08
N ARG A 653 -33.14 -32.07 -54.40
CA ARG A 653 -32.29 -33.04 -55.14
C ARG A 653 -30.80 -32.69 -55.08
N ASP A 654 -30.48 -31.40 -55.06
CA ASP A 654 -29.09 -30.95 -54.92
C ASP A 654 -28.58 -31.24 -53.49
N TYR A 655 -29.43 -31.09 -52.46
CA TYR A 655 -29.12 -31.47 -51.07
C TYR A 655 -28.99 -32.99 -50.85
N GLU A 656 -29.88 -33.81 -51.43
CA GLU A 656 -29.76 -35.27 -51.36
C GLU A 656 -28.43 -35.77 -51.93
N ARG A 657 -27.99 -35.22 -53.06
CA ARG A 657 -26.69 -35.54 -53.66
C ARG A 657 -25.53 -35.11 -52.78
N PHE A 658 -25.62 -33.92 -52.18
CA PHE A 658 -24.62 -33.45 -51.23
C PHE A 658 -24.47 -34.43 -50.05
N LEU A 659 -25.56 -34.93 -49.49
CA LEU A 659 -25.51 -35.93 -48.41
C LEU A 659 -24.91 -37.28 -48.84
N GLU A 660 -25.11 -37.70 -50.10
CA GLU A 660 -24.52 -38.94 -50.64
C GLU A 660 -22.99 -38.83 -50.87
N GLU A 661 -22.45 -37.62 -50.99
CA GLU A 661 -21.03 -37.35 -51.23
C GLU A 661 -20.21 -37.20 -49.94
N LEU A 662 -20.85 -37.11 -48.76
CA LEU A 662 -20.17 -36.96 -47.46
C LEU A 662 -19.66 -38.29 -46.92
N GLU A 663 -18.49 -38.27 -46.28
CA GLU A 663 -18.02 -39.38 -45.44
C GLU A 663 -18.75 -39.42 -44.09
N ASP A 664 -18.72 -40.57 -43.40
CA ASP A 664 -19.49 -40.79 -42.15
C ASP A 664 -19.17 -39.74 -41.06
N ASP A 665 -17.91 -39.33 -40.93
CA ASP A 665 -17.47 -38.31 -39.97
C ASP A 665 -17.89 -36.89 -40.36
N GLU A 666 -17.91 -36.57 -41.66
CA GLU A 666 -18.40 -35.29 -42.18
C GLU A 666 -19.91 -35.13 -41.98
N ALA A 667 -20.68 -36.22 -42.18
CA ALA A 667 -22.12 -36.23 -41.96
C ALA A 667 -22.49 -36.05 -40.46
N GLU A 668 -21.65 -36.51 -39.54
CA GLU A 668 -21.83 -36.28 -38.10
C GLU A 668 -21.56 -34.81 -37.70
N LEU A 669 -20.62 -34.12 -38.37
CA LEU A 669 -20.36 -32.70 -38.09
C LEU A 669 -21.59 -31.81 -38.33
N LEU A 670 -22.41 -32.10 -39.36
CA LEU A 670 -23.65 -31.37 -39.65
C LEU A 670 -24.74 -31.53 -38.57
N LYS A 671 -24.60 -32.54 -37.71
CA LYS A 671 -25.54 -32.83 -36.61
C LYS A 671 -25.14 -32.17 -35.30
N THR A 672 -23.95 -31.58 -35.22
CA THR A 672 -23.46 -30.92 -34.00
C THR A 672 -24.33 -29.71 -33.64
N PRO A 673 -24.67 -29.50 -32.35
CA PRO A 673 -25.44 -28.35 -31.90
C PRO A 673 -24.54 -27.11 -31.68
N TRP A 674 -23.47 -26.96 -32.46
CA TRP A 674 -22.48 -25.93 -32.19
C TRP A 674 -22.94 -24.53 -32.63
N HIS A 675 -22.74 -23.58 -31.73
CA HIS A 675 -22.86 -22.15 -31.95
C HIS A 675 -21.46 -21.54 -32.03
N PHE A 676 -21.23 -20.65 -32.98
CA PHE A 676 -19.92 -20.06 -33.21
C PHE A 676 -19.99 -18.55 -32.94
N TYR A 677 -19.19 -18.06 -32.00
CA TYR A 677 -19.13 -16.63 -31.66
C TYR A 677 -17.75 -16.08 -31.96
N VAL A 678 -17.64 -15.09 -32.84
CA VAL A 678 -16.40 -14.31 -33.01
C VAL A 678 -16.51 -13.05 -32.18
N VAL A 679 -15.72 -12.99 -31.12
CA VAL A 679 -15.61 -11.81 -30.24
C VAL A 679 -14.37 -11.04 -30.62
N ARG A 680 -14.54 -9.77 -30.94
CA ARG A 680 -13.48 -8.82 -31.26
C ARG A 680 -13.22 -7.92 -30.06
N PHE A 681 -11.97 -7.91 -29.60
CA PHE A 681 -11.47 -7.12 -28.49
C PHE A 681 -10.63 -5.94 -29.00
N ARG A 682 -10.66 -4.85 -28.26
CA ARG A 682 -9.82 -3.68 -28.48
C ARG A 682 -9.11 -3.25 -27.21
N ASN A 683 -7.80 -3.04 -27.30
CA ASN A 683 -6.98 -2.46 -26.25
C ASN A 683 -6.83 -0.95 -26.52
N PHE A 684 -7.46 -0.12 -25.68
CA PHE A 684 -7.37 1.35 -25.77
C PHE A 684 -6.22 1.93 -24.95
N GLY A 685 -5.89 1.31 -23.81
CA GLY A 685 -4.91 1.83 -22.87
C GLY A 685 -3.46 1.49 -23.20
N GLY A 686 -3.22 0.60 -24.17
CA GLY A 686 -1.90 0.26 -24.70
C GLY A 686 -1.19 -0.87 -23.95
N LEU A 687 -1.54 -1.11 -22.68
CA LEU A 687 -0.97 -2.17 -21.87
C LEU A 687 -1.56 -3.51 -22.31
N VAL A 688 -0.73 -4.39 -22.87
CA VAL A 688 -1.16 -5.74 -23.23
C VAL A 688 -1.31 -6.60 -21.98
N MET A 689 -2.46 -7.27 -21.84
CA MET A 689 -2.80 -8.10 -20.69
C MET A 689 -3.54 -9.37 -21.16
N PRO A 690 -3.56 -10.47 -20.37
CA PRO A 690 -4.51 -11.56 -20.58
C PRO A 690 -5.95 -11.04 -20.59
N ILE A 691 -6.86 -11.76 -21.26
CA ILE A 691 -8.30 -11.42 -21.29
C ILE A 691 -9.06 -12.52 -20.55
N PRO A 692 -9.30 -12.40 -19.23
CA PRO A 692 -10.26 -13.23 -18.53
C PRO A 692 -11.67 -12.85 -18.98
N ILE A 693 -12.46 -13.81 -19.44
CA ILE A 693 -13.81 -13.59 -19.95
C ILE A 693 -14.78 -14.57 -19.31
N GLU A 694 -15.88 -14.05 -18.75
CA GLU A 694 -17.04 -14.85 -18.36
C GLU A 694 -18.02 -14.95 -19.52
N ILE A 695 -18.47 -16.16 -19.80
CA ILE A 695 -19.49 -16.48 -20.79
C ILE A 695 -20.75 -16.91 -20.03
N THR A 696 -21.87 -16.23 -20.24
CA THR A 696 -23.17 -16.62 -19.68
C THR A 696 -24.03 -17.29 -20.75
N TYR A 697 -24.51 -18.48 -20.46
CA TYR A 697 -25.37 -19.27 -21.35
C TYR A 697 -26.84 -19.00 -21.09
N GLU A 698 -27.71 -19.36 -22.06
CA GLU A 698 -29.17 -19.14 -21.95
C GLU A 698 -29.81 -19.88 -20.76
N ASP A 699 -29.25 -21.00 -20.32
CA ASP A 699 -29.70 -21.77 -19.15
C ASP A 699 -29.25 -21.17 -17.80
N GLY A 700 -28.47 -20.08 -17.83
CA GLY A 700 -27.95 -19.37 -16.66
C GLY A 700 -26.63 -19.90 -16.11
N HIS A 701 -26.05 -20.96 -16.68
CA HIS A 701 -24.69 -21.39 -16.35
C HIS A 701 -23.66 -20.35 -16.83
N THR A 702 -22.52 -20.25 -16.13
CA THR A 702 -21.39 -19.41 -16.54
C THR A 702 -20.10 -20.21 -16.63
N GLU A 703 -19.24 -19.81 -17.58
CA GLU A 703 -17.91 -20.38 -17.76
C GLU A 703 -16.86 -19.27 -17.80
N MET A 704 -15.74 -19.47 -17.10
CA MET A 704 -14.58 -18.59 -17.17
C MET A 704 -13.56 -19.12 -18.16
N VAL A 705 -13.26 -18.32 -19.19
CA VAL A 705 -12.18 -18.59 -20.16
C VAL A 705 -11.06 -17.58 -19.95
N ARG A 706 -9.81 -18.06 -19.94
CA ARG A 706 -8.62 -17.20 -19.82
C ARG A 706 -7.87 -17.18 -21.15
N ILE A 707 -7.91 -16.04 -21.83
CA ILE A 707 -7.13 -15.80 -23.05
C ILE A 707 -5.76 -15.25 -22.63
N PRO A 708 -4.63 -15.85 -23.04
CA PRO A 708 -3.33 -15.39 -22.61
C PRO A 708 -2.90 -14.12 -23.37
N ALA A 709 -1.94 -13.36 -22.83
CA ALA A 709 -1.55 -12.05 -23.37
C ALA A 709 -1.05 -12.12 -24.83
N GLU A 710 -0.52 -13.26 -25.26
CA GLU A 710 0.00 -13.51 -26.60
C GLU A 710 -1.08 -13.40 -27.70
N VAL A 711 -2.36 -13.28 -27.34
CA VAL A 711 -3.42 -12.88 -28.27
C VAL A 711 -3.09 -11.55 -28.97
N TRP A 712 -2.35 -10.66 -28.29
CA TRP A 712 -1.94 -9.34 -28.76
C TRP A 712 -0.65 -9.35 -29.60
N ARG A 713 0.06 -10.48 -29.73
CA ARG A 713 1.42 -10.53 -30.34
C ARG A 713 1.49 -10.09 -31.80
N ARG A 714 0.38 -10.22 -32.54
CA ARG A 714 0.28 -9.83 -33.95
C ARG A 714 -0.35 -8.46 -34.15
N ASN A 715 -0.98 -7.90 -33.12
CA ASN A 715 -1.59 -6.58 -33.11
C ASN A 715 -1.91 -6.26 -31.65
N ASN A 716 -1.22 -5.27 -31.07
CA ASN A 716 -1.36 -4.95 -29.66
C ASN A 716 -2.61 -4.11 -29.33
N ARG A 717 -3.38 -3.72 -30.36
CA ARG A 717 -4.61 -2.93 -30.24
C ARG A 717 -5.88 -3.72 -30.49
N ILE A 718 -5.85 -4.71 -31.39
CA ILE A 718 -7.05 -5.43 -31.83
C ILE A 718 -6.77 -6.93 -31.83
N ALA A 719 -7.64 -7.68 -31.16
CA ALA A 719 -7.64 -9.14 -31.17
C ALA A 719 -9.04 -9.65 -31.52
N ALA A 720 -9.13 -10.84 -32.11
CA ALA A 720 -10.40 -11.53 -32.28
C ALA A 720 -10.23 -13.00 -31.92
N ARG A 721 -11.22 -13.57 -31.23
CA ARG A 721 -11.23 -14.99 -30.85
C ARG A 721 -12.59 -15.60 -31.17
N MET A 722 -12.55 -16.81 -31.71
CA MET A 722 -13.73 -17.64 -31.92
C MET A 722 -13.98 -18.51 -30.69
N PHE A 723 -15.23 -18.54 -30.23
CA PHE A 723 -15.75 -19.45 -29.21
C PHE A 723 -16.73 -20.40 -29.90
N VAL A 724 -16.66 -21.69 -29.56
CA VAL A 724 -17.55 -22.73 -30.07
C VAL A 724 -18.23 -23.36 -28.88
N THR A 725 -19.56 -23.30 -28.83
CA THR A 725 -20.35 -23.72 -27.68
C THR A 725 -21.50 -24.63 -28.10
N GLU A 726 -21.95 -25.54 -27.22
CA GLU A 726 -23.12 -26.39 -27.50
C GLU A 726 -24.45 -25.72 -27.11
N GLN A 727 -24.39 -24.67 -26.29
CA GLN A 727 -25.54 -23.88 -25.85
C GLN A 727 -25.38 -22.44 -26.35
N PRO A 728 -26.49 -21.75 -26.66
CA PRO A 728 -26.47 -20.34 -27.02
C PRO A 728 -25.89 -19.47 -25.90
N VAL A 729 -25.06 -18.50 -26.28
CA VAL A 729 -24.48 -17.51 -25.36
C VAL A 729 -25.34 -16.25 -25.32
N THR A 730 -25.63 -15.76 -24.12
CA THR A 730 -26.40 -14.53 -23.92
C THR A 730 -25.54 -13.33 -23.53
N ARG A 731 -24.37 -13.57 -22.91
CA ARG A 731 -23.51 -12.51 -22.40
C ARG A 731 -22.04 -12.90 -22.44
N PHE A 732 -21.21 -11.91 -22.76
CA PHE A 732 -19.76 -11.94 -22.57
C PHE A 732 -19.37 -10.78 -21.66
N GLU A 733 -18.54 -11.04 -20.64
CA GLU A 733 -17.97 -10.01 -19.76
C GLU A 733 -16.46 -10.19 -19.63
N VAL A 734 -15.69 -9.16 -19.98
CA VAL A 734 -14.24 -9.09 -19.73
C VAL A 734 -13.98 -8.64 -18.29
N ASP A 735 -13.01 -9.29 -17.66
CA ASP A 735 -12.54 -8.97 -16.31
C ASP A 735 -13.63 -8.87 -15.21
N PRO A 736 -14.45 -9.93 -15.04
CA PRO A 736 -15.51 -9.96 -14.03
C PRO A 736 -14.95 -9.97 -12.59
N LEU A 737 -13.70 -10.44 -12.42
CA LEU A 737 -13.04 -10.62 -11.12
C LEU A 737 -11.99 -9.54 -10.79
N PHE A 738 -11.88 -8.50 -11.61
CA PHE A 738 -10.93 -7.38 -11.44
C PHE A 738 -9.45 -7.77 -11.43
N GLU A 739 -9.07 -8.68 -12.30
CA GLU A 739 -7.75 -9.29 -12.41
C GLU A 739 -6.73 -8.44 -13.16
N ILE A 740 -7.17 -7.61 -14.12
CA ILE A 740 -6.25 -6.93 -15.04
C ILE A 740 -6.14 -5.42 -14.82
N ALA A 741 -6.82 -4.90 -13.79
CA ALA A 741 -6.90 -3.47 -13.48
C ALA A 741 -7.47 -2.62 -14.64
N ASP A 742 -8.52 -3.13 -15.30
CA ASP A 742 -9.17 -2.44 -16.41
C ASP A 742 -9.71 -1.06 -16.00
N ALA A 743 -9.31 -0.03 -16.75
CA ALA A 743 -9.63 1.36 -16.45
C ALA A 743 -11.06 1.77 -16.84
N ASP A 744 -11.67 1.12 -17.84
CA ASP A 744 -13.04 1.44 -18.30
C ASP A 744 -13.90 0.18 -18.42
N ARG A 745 -14.44 -0.24 -17.28
CA ARG A 745 -15.32 -1.41 -17.22
C ARG A 745 -16.67 -1.21 -17.92
N SER A 746 -17.01 0.00 -18.37
CA SER A 746 -18.28 0.24 -19.06
C SER A 746 -18.33 -0.41 -20.45
N ASN A 747 -17.17 -0.74 -21.01
CA ASN A 747 -17.00 -1.32 -22.34
C ASN A 747 -16.68 -2.84 -22.31
N ASN A 748 -16.70 -3.46 -21.11
CA ASN A 748 -16.33 -4.87 -20.91
C ASN A 748 -17.46 -5.87 -21.20
N ILE A 749 -18.71 -5.41 -21.30
CA ILE A 749 -19.90 -6.27 -21.33
C ILE A 749 -20.57 -6.19 -22.71
N PHE A 750 -20.89 -7.35 -23.27
CA PHE A 750 -21.76 -7.49 -24.42
C PHE A 750 -22.95 -8.41 -24.11
N PRO A 751 -24.20 -8.01 -24.38
CA PRO A 751 -24.61 -6.69 -24.90
C PRO A 751 -24.40 -5.56 -23.87
N PRO A 752 -24.15 -4.30 -24.30
CA PRO A 752 -23.88 -3.19 -23.38
C PRO A 752 -25.05 -2.89 -22.43
N GLU A 753 -24.74 -2.65 -21.15
CA GLU A 753 -25.72 -2.34 -20.10
C GLU A 753 -25.71 -0.84 -19.73
N MET A 754 -26.86 -0.28 -19.34
CA MET A 754 -26.94 1.11 -18.84
C MET A 754 -26.42 1.21 -17.40
N GLY A 755 -25.30 1.89 -17.20
CA GLY A 755 -24.76 2.22 -15.88
C GLY A 755 -25.73 3.06 -15.03
N ARG A 756 -25.83 2.75 -13.73
CA ARG A 756 -26.67 3.49 -12.77
C ARG A 756 -25.79 4.09 -11.66
N GLU A 757 -25.55 5.39 -11.74
CA GLU A 757 -24.82 6.11 -10.71
C GLU A 757 -25.75 6.83 -9.73
N ARG A 758 -25.29 6.98 -8.48
CA ARG A 758 -25.98 7.76 -7.44
C ARG A 758 -25.00 8.76 -6.86
N PHE A 759 -25.38 10.03 -6.78
CA PHE A 759 -24.62 11.04 -6.06
C PHE A 759 -25.34 11.41 -4.76
N ARG A 760 -24.58 11.79 -3.74
CA ARG A 760 -25.10 12.28 -2.47
C ARG A 760 -24.45 13.63 -2.16
N LEU A 761 -25.24 14.58 -1.69
CA LEU A 761 -24.75 15.86 -1.15
C LEU A 761 -24.48 15.68 0.34
N GLU A 762 -23.21 15.78 0.72
CA GLU A 762 -22.78 15.77 2.13
C GLU A 762 -22.10 17.08 2.48
N ARG A 763 -22.24 17.51 3.74
CA ARG A 763 -21.40 18.58 4.31
C ARG A 763 -20.12 17.95 4.84
N ASP A 764 -19.01 18.69 4.79
CA ASP A 764 -17.79 18.28 5.47
C ASP A 764 -18.09 17.97 6.95
N ARG A 765 -17.74 16.76 7.37
CA ARG A 765 -17.80 16.33 8.77
C ARG A 765 -16.39 16.07 9.27
N ASP A 766 -16.18 16.29 10.56
CA ASP A 766 -14.97 15.86 11.25
C ASP A 766 -14.83 14.33 11.22
N ARG A 767 -13.60 13.83 11.44
CA ARG A 767 -13.28 12.40 11.35
C ARG A 767 -14.10 11.59 12.35
N ASP A 768 -14.92 10.66 11.85
CA ASP A 768 -15.73 9.76 12.69
C ASP A 768 -14.85 8.78 13.50
N ASN A 769 -15.10 8.68 14.82
CA ASN A 769 -14.56 7.65 15.71
C ASN A 769 -15.72 6.86 16.37
N PRO A 770 -16.27 5.83 15.70
CA PRO A 770 -17.41 5.08 16.22
C PRO A 770 -17.14 4.36 17.55
N MET A 771 -15.87 4.13 17.91
CA MET A 771 -15.52 3.54 19.20
C MET A 771 -15.79 4.52 20.33
N ARG A 772 -15.41 5.79 20.14
CA ARG A 772 -15.72 6.87 21.08
C ARG A 772 -17.23 7.09 21.20
N ASP A 773 -17.94 7.20 20.08
CA ASP A 773 -19.40 7.38 20.08
C ASP A 773 -20.12 6.24 20.84
N ALA A 774 -19.64 4.99 20.65
CA ALA A 774 -20.20 3.83 21.34
C ALA A 774 -19.86 3.81 22.84
N GLN A 775 -18.67 4.29 23.23
CA GLN A 775 -18.25 4.42 24.61
C GLN A 775 -19.04 5.53 25.31
N GLU A 776 -19.09 6.74 24.75
CA GLU A 776 -19.88 7.86 25.25
C GLU A 776 -21.35 7.46 25.43
N TRP A 777 -21.93 6.73 24.47
CA TRP A 777 -23.31 6.24 24.59
C TRP A 777 -23.49 5.23 25.74
N ARG A 778 -22.53 4.32 25.95
CA ARG A 778 -22.58 3.33 27.06
C ARG A 778 -22.42 4.02 28.40
N GLU A 779 -21.44 4.90 28.52
CA GLU A 779 -21.16 5.66 29.72
C GLU A 779 -22.32 6.61 30.03
N GLY A 780 -22.89 7.32 29.06
CA GLY A 780 -24.10 8.11 29.24
C GLY A 780 -25.29 7.29 29.77
N LYS A 781 -25.45 6.04 29.31
CA LYS A 781 -26.44 5.13 29.90
C LYS A 781 -26.13 4.73 31.33
N GLU A 782 -24.86 4.46 31.64
CA GLU A 782 -24.42 4.11 33.00
C GLU A 782 -24.53 5.31 33.95
N THR A 783 -24.19 6.51 33.51
CA THR A 783 -24.44 7.77 34.22
C THR A 783 -25.92 7.93 34.52
N GLU A 784 -26.81 7.62 33.58
CA GLU A 784 -28.25 7.66 33.85
C GLU A 784 -28.64 6.67 34.97
N ILE A 785 -28.09 5.46 34.95
CA ILE A 785 -28.35 4.43 35.97
C ILE A 785 -27.81 4.86 37.33
N SER A 786 -26.57 5.36 37.39
CA SER A 786 -25.89 5.83 38.59
C SER A 786 -26.59 7.05 39.20
N ALA A 787 -26.96 8.03 38.37
CA ALA A 787 -27.72 9.19 38.80
C ALA A 787 -29.10 8.81 39.35
N ARG A 788 -29.81 7.85 38.72
CA ARG A 788 -31.07 7.30 39.25
C ARG A 788 -30.87 6.57 40.57
N ARG A 789 -29.78 5.81 40.73
CA ARG A 789 -29.45 5.10 41.96
C ARG A 789 -29.16 6.08 43.10
N PHE A 790 -28.37 7.12 42.83
CA PHE A 790 -28.08 8.18 43.78
C PHE A 790 -29.35 8.93 44.17
N ALA A 791 -30.14 9.38 43.19
CA ALA A 791 -31.40 10.08 43.45
C ALA A 791 -32.38 9.23 44.28
N LYS A 792 -32.48 7.92 44.05
CA LYS A 792 -33.32 7.02 44.87
C LYS A 792 -32.83 6.92 46.30
N LYS A 793 -31.54 6.68 46.53
CA LYS A 793 -30.97 6.63 47.89
C LYS A 793 -31.11 7.96 48.62
N LEU A 794 -30.87 9.07 47.91
CA LEU A 794 -31.06 10.41 48.45
C LEU A 794 -32.54 10.62 48.88
N VAL A 795 -33.51 10.16 48.09
CA VAL A 795 -34.94 10.20 48.46
C VAL A 795 -35.25 9.31 49.67
N GLU A 796 -34.67 8.11 49.76
CA GLU A 796 -34.85 7.20 50.91
C GLU A 796 -34.36 7.84 52.22
N GLU A 797 -33.15 8.40 52.21
CA GLU A 797 -32.58 9.08 53.38
C GLU A 797 -33.34 10.35 53.75
N ILE A 798 -33.73 11.16 52.75
CA ILE A 798 -34.62 12.32 52.98
C ILE A 798 -35.92 11.86 53.65
N ARG A 799 -36.52 10.74 53.23
CA ARG A 799 -37.75 10.21 53.84
C ARG A 799 -37.54 9.69 55.26
N ALA A 800 -36.40 9.07 55.55
CA ALA A 800 -36.06 8.56 56.87
C ALA A 800 -35.85 9.70 57.89
N ASP A 801 -35.29 10.84 57.46
CA ASP A 801 -34.91 11.97 58.32
C ASP A 801 -35.98 13.09 58.42
N LEU A 802 -37.12 12.94 57.72
CA LEU A 802 -38.23 13.92 57.74
C LEU A 802 -38.92 14.09 59.10
N SER A 803 -38.56 13.31 60.12
CA SER A 803 -39.08 13.45 61.49
C SER A 803 -38.40 14.56 62.32
N GLY A 804 -37.26 15.13 61.84
CA GLY A 804 -36.46 16.10 62.60
C GLY A 804 -36.29 17.51 62.00
N PHE A 805 -36.61 17.74 60.73
CA PHE A 805 -36.22 18.99 60.03
C PHE A 805 -37.40 19.86 59.60
N ALA A 806 -37.43 21.11 60.09
CA ALA A 806 -38.44 22.12 59.73
C ALA A 806 -38.30 22.70 58.30
N ARG A 807 -37.23 22.36 57.55
CA ARG A 807 -37.01 22.79 56.15
C ARG A 807 -36.30 21.69 55.35
N PRO A 808 -37.00 20.99 54.43
CA PRO A 808 -36.44 19.87 53.66
C PRO A 808 -35.19 20.19 52.83
N VAL A 809 -35.00 21.45 52.46
CA VAL A 809 -34.02 21.86 51.45
C VAL A 809 -32.57 21.91 51.98
N ARG A 810 -32.35 22.23 53.26
CA ARG A 810 -30.99 22.25 53.85
C ARG A 810 -30.48 20.86 54.26
N ALA A 811 -31.37 19.89 54.45
CA ALA A 811 -31.00 18.51 54.78
C ALA A 811 -30.39 17.78 53.56
N VAL A 812 -30.87 18.08 52.36
CA VAL A 812 -30.47 17.43 51.10
C VAL A 812 -28.97 17.53 50.82
N LEU A 813 -28.37 18.73 50.94
CA LEU A 813 -26.93 18.92 50.66
C LEU A 813 -26.06 18.22 51.71
N ARG A 814 -26.47 18.25 52.98
CA ARG A 814 -25.75 17.58 54.07
C ARG A 814 -25.81 16.06 53.95
N ILE A 815 -26.98 15.50 53.67
CA ILE A 815 -27.16 14.06 53.44
C ILE A 815 -26.35 13.61 52.21
N ALA A 816 -26.28 14.44 51.17
CA ALA A 816 -25.46 14.19 49.98
C ALA A 816 -23.95 14.12 50.27
N GLU A 817 -23.46 14.84 51.29
CA GLU A 817 -22.07 14.80 51.75
C GLU A 817 -21.72 13.53 52.54
N GLU A 818 -22.72 12.82 53.08
CA GLU A 818 -22.54 11.62 53.89
C GLU A 818 -22.53 10.31 53.06
N PHE A 819 -22.84 10.38 51.76
CA PHE A 819 -22.75 9.22 50.86
C PHE A 819 -21.30 8.90 50.43
N PRO A 820 -20.97 7.61 50.24
CA PRO A 820 -19.65 7.23 49.75
C PRO A 820 -19.42 7.74 48.32
N PRO A 821 -18.16 8.05 47.93
CA PRO A 821 -17.81 8.60 46.62
C PRO A 821 -18.38 7.81 45.43
N GLU A 822 -18.37 6.49 45.49
CA GLU A 822 -18.94 5.60 44.46
C GLU A 822 -20.46 5.74 44.22
N LEU A 823 -21.19 6.40 45.12
CA LEU A 823 -22.62 6.70 44.94
C LEU A 823 -22.88 8.12 44.43
N VAL A 824 -21.90 9.01 44.47
CA VAL A 824 -22.05 10.44 44.14
C VAL A 824 -21.21 10.86 42.95
N THR A 825 -20.54 9.93 42.29
CA THR A 825 -19.74 10.14 41.08
C THR A 825 -20.37 9.45 39.88
N ASP A 826 -20.20 10.05 38.71
CA ASP A 826 -20.53 9.43 37.42
C ASP A 826 -19.36 8.53 36.92
N PRO A 827 -19.57 7.71 35.87
CA PRO A 827 -18.54 6.86 35.26
C PRO A 827 -17.26 7.60 34.81
N TRP A 828 -17.33 8.92 34.61
CA TRP A 828 -16.18 9.76 34.25
C TRP A 828 -15.41 10.27 35.48
N GLY A 829 -15.82 9.86 36.68
CA GLY A 829 -15.20 10.26 37.94
C GLY A 829 -15.62 11.66 38.41
N ASN A 830 -16.55 12.31 37.73
CA ASN A 830 -17.06 13.62 38.10
C ASN A 830 -18.15 13.45 39.17
N ARG A 831 -18.13 14.31 40.20
CA ARG A 831 -19.17 14.27 41.24
C ARG A 831 -20.46 14.86 40.67
N PHE A 832 -21.60 14.18 40.84
CA PHE A 832 -22.88 14.75 40.46
C PHE A 832 -23.14 16.07 41.19
N GLU A 833 -23.52 17.09 40.44
CA GLU A 833 -23.93 18.37 41.02
C GLU A 833 -25.34 18.27 41.59
N LEU A 834 -25.50 18.69 42.83
CA LEU A 834 -26.79 18.71 43.51
C LEU A 834 -27.19 20.16 43.81
N ALA A 835 -28.15 20.69 43.07
CA ALA A 835 -28.69 22.02 43.29
C ALA A 835 -30.02 21.96 44.08
N THR A 836 -30.07 22.66 45.20
CA THR A 836 -31.29 22.81 45.98
C THR A 836 -32.26 23.81 45.34
N SER A 837 -33.56 23.52 45.35
CA SER A 837 -34.57 24.33 44.66
C SER A 837 -34.90 25.70 45.29
N THR A 838 -34.07 26.22 46.21
CA THR A 838 -34.30 27.52 46.85
C THR A 838 -33.87 28.67 45.95
N GLY A 839 -34.83 29.35 45.32
CA GLY A 839 -34.62 30.62 44.61
C GLY A 839 -35.08 30.66 43.16
N ASP A 840 -35.56 29.55 42.60
CA ASP A 840 -36.07 29.48 41.22
C ASP A 840 -37.59 29.74 41.18
N PRO A 841 -38.05 30.86 40.59
CA PRO A 841 -39.48 31.20 40.48
C PRO A 841 -40.25 30.30 39.49
N ASP A 842 -39.56 29.62 38.58
CA ASP A 842 -40.17 28.78 37.53
C ASP A 842 -40.12 27.27 37.86
N ARG A 843 -39.82 26.92 39.12
CA ARG A 843 -39.69 25.52 39.55
C ARG A 843 -41.04 24.79 39.58
N PRO A 844 -41.10 23.53 39.10
CA PRO A 844 -42.22 22.62 39.31
C PRO A 844 -42.65 22.51 40.78
N GLU A 845 -43.97 22.47 41.02
CA GLU A 845 -44.52 22.30 42.36
C GLU A 845 -44.07 20.96 42.98
N GLY A 846 -43.53 21.01 44.19
CA GLY A 846 -43.02 19.83 44.91
C GLY A 846 -41.55 19.47 44.64
N GLN A 847 -40.83 20.17 43.76
CA GLN A 847 -39.39 19.93 43.53
C GLN A 847 -38.54 20.30 44.75
N ILE A 848 -37.67 19.39 45.19
CA ILE A 848 -36.76 19.58 46.33
C ILE A 848 -35.28 19.67 45.92
N ALA A 849 -34.88 19.02 44.82
CA ALA A 849 -33.50 19.07 44.32
C ALA A 849 -33.42 18.77 42.82
N VAL A 850 -32.33 19.21 42.20
CA VAL A 850 -31.92 18.83 40.84
C VAL A 850 -30.55 18.17 40.95
N LEU A 851 -30.44 16.98 40.37
CA LEU A 851 -29.19 16.27 40.18
C LEU A 851 -28.72 16.46 38.73
N ARG A 852 -27.46 16.81 38.53
CA ARG A 852 -26.88 17.08 37.22
C ARG A 852 -25.51 16.39 37.06
N SER A 853 -25.23 15.91 35.85
CA SER A 853 -23.89 15.55 35.37
C SER A 853 -23.73 16.17 33.99
N ASP A 854 -22.58 16.81 33.78
CA ASP A 854 -22.22 17.59 32.60
C ASP A 854 -21.37 16.74 31.61
N GLY A 855 -21.51 15.41 31.66
CA GLY A 855 -20.84 14.52 30.72
C GLY A 855 -19.30 14.51 30.81
N PRO A 856 -18.63 13.88 29.84
CA PRO A 856 -17.17 13.89 29.71
C PRO A 856 -16.60 15.25 29.29
N ASP A 857 -17.35 16.06 28.53
CA ASP A 857 -16.86 17.36 28.04
C ASP A 857 -16.90 18.46 29.13
N GLN A 858 -17.63 18.22 30.22
CA GLN A 858 -17.90 19.19 31.29
C GLN A 858 -18.51 20.51 30.76
N GLU A 859 -19.08 20.50 29.57
CA GLU A 859 -19.72 21.65 28.95
C GLU A 859 -21.21 21.63 29.23
N ALA A 860 -21.71 22.70 29.83
CA ALA A 860 -23.13 22.75 30.16
C ALA A 860 -24.04 22.83 28.92
N ALA A 861 -25.11 22.02 28.93
CA ALA A 861 -26.19 21.97 27.94
C ALA A 861 -25.81 21.38 26.58
N THR A 862 -25.03 20.30 26.61
CA THR A 862 -24.70 19.43 25.48
C THR A 862 -25.64 18.21 25.43
N GLU A 863 -25.56 17.37 24.39
CA GLU A 863 -26.52 16.25 24.20
C GLU A 863 -26.33 15.11 25.21
N ASP A 864 -25.17 15.07 25.86
CA ASP A 864 -24.71 14.11 26.86
C ASP A 864 -25.06 14.49 28.32
N ASP A 865 -25.51 15.74 28.56
CA ASP A 865 -25.99 16.21 29.86
C ASP A 865 -27.12 15.34 30.45
N ILE A 866 -26.95 14.93 31.71
CA ILE A 866 -27.99 14.19 32.46
C ILE A 866 -28.53 15.06 33.59
N ARG A 867 -29.85 15.29 33.54
CA ARG A 867 -30.57 16.07 34.55
C ARG A 867 -31.75 15.29 35.14
N PHE A 868 -31.73 15.09 36.45
CA PHE A 868 -32.84 14.51 37.22
C PHE A 868 -33.44 15.51 38.19
N VAL A 869 -34.77 15.61 38.18
CA VAL A 869 -35.54 16.42 39.12
C VAL A 869 -36.11 15.50 40.19
N ILE A 870 -35.86 15.84 41.46
CA ILE A 870 -36.29 15.08 42.63
C ILE A 870 -37.44 15.83 43.31
N PHE A 871 -38.55 15.15 43.55
CA PHE A 871 -39.77 15.71 44.15
C PHE A 871 -39.97 15.25 45.60
N LYS A 872 -40.70 16.05 46.39
CA LYS A 872 -41.00 15.81 47.81
C LYS A 872 -41.79 14.52 48.05
N ASP A 873 -42.62 14.12 47.09
CA ASP A 873 -43.35 12.86 47.12
C ASP A 873 -42.47 11.64 46.77
N GLY A 874 -41.18 11.86 46.51
CA GLY A 874 -40.19 10.84 46.14
C GLY A 874 -40.15 10.46 44.66
N LYS A 875 -40.89 11.18 43.80
CA LYS A 875 -40.79 11.00 42.34
C LYS A 875 -39.45 11.53 41.83
N ILE A 876 -38.89 10.84 40.82
CA ILE A 876 -37.65 11.22 40.12
C ILE A 876 -37.96 11.30 38.62
N GLU A 877 -37.76 12.45 38.00
CA GLU A 877 -38.03 12.67 36.57
C GLU A 877 -36.75 13.07 35.82
N ARG A 878 -36.48 12.43 34.67
CA ARG A 878 -35.42 12.84 33.75
C ARG A 878 -35.89 14.06 32.95
N LYS A 879 -35.06 15.09 32.84
CA LYS A 879 -35.23 16.21 31.91
C LYS A 879 -34.17 16.09 30.80
N SER A 880 -34.54 16.39 29.56
CA SER A 880 -33.56 16.53 28.48
C SER A 880 -32.62 17.68 28.79
N GLY A 881 -31.30 17.44 28.71
CA GLY A 881 -30.30 18.51 28.59
C GLY A 881 -30.71 19.42 27.43
N GLY A 882 -30.63 20.73 27.62
CA GLY A 882 -31.20 21.68 26.66
C GLY A 882 -30.53 21.56 25.30
N SER A 883 -31.27 21.22 24.24
CA SER A 883 -30.72 21.33 22.89
C SER A 883 -30.46 22.81 22.60
N LYS A 884 -29.19 23.20 22.45
CA LYS A 884 -28.89 24.37 21.62
C LYS A 884 -29.18 23.99 20.17
N LYS A 885 -30.42 24.22 19.73
CA LYS A 885 -30.74 24.42 18.31
C LYS A 885 -31.61 25.66 18.17
N PRO A 886 -31.22 26.59 17.30
CA PRO A 886 -32.03 26.92 16.13
C PRO A 886 -31.96 25.80 15.09
#